data_AF-A0A8C9W1I9-F1
#
_entry.id   AF-A0A8C9W1I9-F1
#
_cell.length_a   1.000
_cell.length_b   1.000
_cell.length_c   1.000
_cell.angle_alpha   90.00
_cell.angle_beta   90.00
_cell.angle_gamma   90.00
#
_symmetry.space_group_name_H-M   'P 1'
#
loop_
_entity.id
_entity.type
_entity.pdbx_description
1 polymer ?
#
loop_
_entity_poly.entity_id
_entity_poly.type
_entity_poly.pdbx_seq_one_letter_code
_entity_poly.pdbx_strand_id
1 'polypeptide(L)'
;MFLPHLSVSELEEECFSKVLPKVVKMFSSLVDEIAKQIGGLSSQNSELRLFLRNILQVMISILEALSGVVRHLCTYEEAPALDAIRSLPSCILTLLKDTFQHCKESESVYSGRLSLVADLLQALFKEAYSLQKGLMELLEKIDFESNISEEEVFDIVTVIHSLLEICTLISNLDVALHANTWKFIIKQSMKYQALLEGQLRHSDIVSLLCNDLLMSFRNCCELAEQMQHTGLQDMAQNSEYKLFQKTAKMCRFFANTLVHYIKEFKDFLAKSCSHFHHLYLQIFSKFPPSLWSSLVSTTHCNEMRSMVLVAMDPLITQLLPCRDFVHLLCVLLQSELTPDVLLPHCLLLTNIMGKLRSQPEEVLLLWCEGSQFPEEIPRLSIFQALLQSFRGCTVERAVPVLLPGLMMNGQAQSQVTLHHHVCVQLSACLFSEFLYFFWPIYCCYTLLTVAHSFYRYGTAELCLHHVTLTAHLIKLCPLESYHLSHLGMLLRRMMFFMTPHHQVEFVETFSPQEAENLLVWSNVLRRALSEDVRKRVEQDIVNLASSMITNWLEKGCRLGELEKVVRIHEGSYNGRTGESGLKSLINCLKSVFLSFFKALACLSNLLSSKCPDVIMLSGLDFLASLGHLSIPPEIEVLPRLCSLFSAFLSEKTWILHQHALETFSLFAEVTSHEAVISQSLTSDEVKNEVVSFLSKTLNVQETDDVCIERLKLERSIYETHRERLETYKTFPLQPCSKRARQQTNEEQEFEKYLQAAESNLKALQTLSEQKPIPDWVTARLRELHPLITKINTALPPQT
;
A
#
# COMPACT_ATOMS: atom_id res chain seq x y z
N MET A 1 -2.02 68.33 1.22
CA MET A 1 -2.94 67.19 1.44
C MET A 1 -4.32 67.77 1.70
N PHE A 2 -5.32 67.46 0.85
CA PHE A 2 -6.72 67.90 1.00
C PHE A 2 -7.53 67.01 1.96
N LEU A 3 -7.03 65.81 2.27
CA LEU A 3 -7.70 64.79 3.08
C LEU A 3 -8.10 65.21 4.51
N PRO A 4 -7.33 66.03 5.26
CA PRO A 4 -7.72 66.44 6.62
C PRO A 4 -8.96 67.36 6.66
N HIS A 5 -9.44 67.83 5.51
CA HIS A 5 -10.51 68.82 5.40
C HIS A 5 -11.84 68.24 4.91
N LEU A 6 -11.89 66.96 4.56
CA LEU A 6 -13.09 66.26 4.12
C LEU A 6 -13.52 65.25 5.19
N SER A 7 -14.83 65.09 5.38
CA SER A 7 -15.36 64.03 6.25
C SER A 7 -15.19 62.67 5.58
N VAL A 8 -15.07 61.58 6.37
CA VAL A 8 -14.86 60.23 5.84
C VAL A 8 -15.97 59.80 4.86
N SER A 9 -17.21 60.22 5.12
CA SER A 9 -18.38 59.96 4.25
C SER A 9 -18.33 60.67 2.89
N GLU A 10 -17.64 61.80 2.78
CA GLU A 10 -17.55 62.57 1.53
C GLU A 10 -16.35 62.16 0.66
N LEU A 11 -15.43 61.36 1.21
CA LEU A 11 -14.19 60.99 0.53
C LEU A 11 -14.42 60.20 -0.77
N GLU A 12 -15.38 59.27 -0.75
CA GLU A 12 -15.65 58.44 -1.92
C GLU A 12 -16.21 59.27 -3.09
N GLU A 13 -17.26 60.06 -2.85
CA GLU A 13 -17.94 60.84 -3.88
C GLU A 13 -17.09 62.01 -4.40
N GLU A 14 -16.40 62.73 -3.51
CA GLU A 14 -15.70 63.95 -3.89
C GLU A 14 -14.25 63.73 -4.34
N CYS A 15 -13.61 62.64 -3.90
CA CYS A 15 -12.19 62.41 -4.15
C CYS A 15 -11.91 61.05 -4.78
N PHE A 16 -12.19 59.94 -4.09
CA PHE A 16 -11.66 58.64 -4.46
C PHE A 16 -12.19 58.13 -5.80
N SER A 17 -13.51 58.17 -6.01
CA SER A 17 -14.14 57.74 -7.28
C SER A 17 -13.66 58.54 -8.50
N LYS A 18 -13.29 59.82 -8.32
CA LYS A 18 -12.85 60.72 -9.40
C LYS A 18 -11.34 60.67 -9.67
N VAL A 19 -10.53 60.48 -8.63
CA VAL A 19 -9.06 60.59 -8.68
C VAL A 19 -8.39 59.23 -8.82
N LEU A 20 -8.78 58.22 -8.05
CA LEU A 20 -8.08 56.93 -8.01
C LEU A 20 -8.07 56.19 -9.36
N PRO A 21 -9.15 56.17 -10.17
CA PRO A 21 -9.09 55.54 -11.49
C PRO A 21 -8.05 56.20 -12.42
N LYS A 22 -7.81 57.51 -12.28
CA LYS A 22 -6.78 58.23 -13.04
C LYS A 22 -5.38 57.86 -12.54
N VAL A 23 -5.22 57.63 -11.24
CA VAL A 23 -3.95 57.14 -10.64
C VAL A 23 -3.63 55.74 -11.19
N VAL A 24 -4.60 54.82 -11.23
CA VAL A 24 -4.44 53.50 -11.85
C VAL A 24 -3.97 53.62 -13.30
N LYS A 25 -4.69 54.40 -14.12
CA LYS A 25 -4.33 54.58 -15.53
C LYS A 25 -2.92 55.19 -15.71
N MET A 26 -2.55 56.17 -14.88
CA MET A 26 -1.22 56.76 -14.89
C MET A 26 -0.16 55.71 -14.53
N PHE A 27 -0.37 54.94 -13.46
CA PHE A 27 0.57 53.92 -13.01
C PHE A 27 0.79 52.83 -14.08
N SER A 28 -0.28 52.29 -14.66
CA SER A 28 -0.16 51.28 -15.73
C SER A 28 0.55 51.83 -16.96
N SER A 29 0.35 53.12 -17.31
CA SER A 29 1.09 53.75 -18.42
C SER A 29 2.60 53.87 -18.16
N LEU A 30 3.01 54.02 -16.90
CA LEU A 30 4.42 54.04 -16.51
C LEU A 30 5.06 52.65 -16.63
N VAL A 31 4.32 51.60 -16.25
CA VAL A 31 4.76 50.20 -16.42
C VAL A 31 4.91 49.85 -17.90
N ASP A 32 3.93 50.24 -18.74
CA ASP A 32 4.01 50.05 -20.19
C ASP A 32 5.20 50.77 -20.82
N GLU A 33 5.52 51.97 -20.34
CA GLU A 33 6.66 52.74 -20.85
C GLU A 33 7.99 52.09 -20.47
N ILE A 34 8.09 51.52 -19.26
CA ILE A 34 9.24 50.69 -18.89
C ILE A 34 9.40 49.55 -19.89
N ALA A 35 8.34 48.78 -20.16
CA ALA A 35 8.36 47.64 -21.07
C ALA A 35 8.84 48.01 -22.49
N LYS A 36 8.46 49.18 -23.01
CA LYS A 36 8.87 49.65 -24.35
C LYS A 36 10.33 50.06 -24.45
N GLN A 37 10.87 50.70 -23.41
CA GLN A 37 12.20 51.33 -23.46
C GLN A 37 13.34 50.40 -23.06
N ILE A 38 13.02 49.24 -22.48
CA ILE A 38 13.99 48.27 -21.94
C ILE A 38 14.96 47.71 -22.98
N GLY A 39 14.53 47.51 -24.23
CA GLY A 39 15.38 46.94 -25.29
C GLY A 39 16.64 47.78 -25.59
N GLY A 40 16.63 49.06 -25.22
CA GLY A 40 17.76 49.99 -25.37
C GLY A 40 18.65 50.14 -24.14
N LEU A 41 18.38 49.41 -23.05
CA LEU A 41 19.04 49.59 -21.76
C LEU A 41 20.49 49.12 -21.80
N SER A 42 21.48 50.02 -21.93
CA SER A 42 22.91 49.70 -21.91
C SER A 42 23.70 50.46 -20.85
N SER A 43 24.90 49.95 -20.50
CA SER A 43 25.82 50.65 -19.60
C SER A 43 26.27 52.00 -20.15
N GLN A 44 26.14 52.22 -21.47
CA GLN A 44 26.55 53.42 -22.19
C GLN A 44 25.41 54.43 -22.39
N ASN A 45 24.15 53.99 -22.32
CA ASN A 45 22.98 54.86 -22.54
C ASN A 45 22.50 55.50 -21.23
N SER A 46 23.18 56.58 -20.82
CA SER A 46 22.93 57.29 -19.55
C SER A 46 21.55 57.96 -19.49
N GLU A 47 21.07 58.51 -20.62
CA GLU A 47 19.76 59.18 -20.69
C GLU A 47 18.61 58.21 -20.46
N LEU A 48 18.63 57.05 -21.12
CA LEU A 48 17.61 56.03 -20.96
C LEU A 48 17.62 55.42 -19.55
N ARG A 49 18.81 55.31 -18.92
CA ARG A 49 18.93 54.93 -17.50
C ARG A 49 18.29 55.97 -16.59
N LEU A 50 18.58 57.25 -16.76
CA LEU A 50 17.99 58.33 -15.96
C LEU A 50 16.47 58.37 -16.14
N PHE A 51 15.98 58.19 -17.37
CA PHE A 51 14.55 58.13 -17.68
C PHE A 51 13.85 57.00 -16.92
N LEU A 52 14.38 55.77 -16.97
CA LEU A 52 13.78 54.64 -16.25
C LEU A 52 13.86 54.78 -14.73
N ARG A 53 14.97 55.33 -14.22
CA ARG A 53 15.09 55.65 -12.78
C ARG A 53 14.06 56.69 -12.36
N ASN A 54 13.80 57.70 -13.18
CA ASN A 54 12.75 58.69 -12.93
C ASN A 54 11.36 58.04 -12.93
N ILE A 55 11.06 57.14 -13.87
CA ILE A 55 9.78 56.42 -13.87
C ILE A 55 9.60 55.62 -12.58
N LEU A 56 10.60 54.81 -12.19
CA LEU A 56 10.54 54.03 -10.95
C LEU A 56 10.37 54.92 -9.72
N GLN A 57 11.04 56.08 -9.68
CA GLN A 57 10.89 57.04 -8.59
C GLN A 57 9.48 57.61 -8.51
N VAL A 58 8.85 57.92 -9.65
CA VAL A 58 7.45 58.36 -9.71
C VAL A 58 6.50 57.26 -9.21
N MET A 59 6.73 56.01 -9.60
CA MET A 59 5.95 54.87 -9.10
C MET A 59 6.06 54.74 -7.58
N ILE A 60 7.27 54.85 -7.01
CA ILE A 60 7.50 54.84 -5.56
C ILE A 60 6.69 55.96 -4.89
N SER A 61 6.77 57.19 -5.39
CA SER A 61 6.06 58.33 -4.80
C SER A 61 4.53 58.19 -4.86
N ILE A 62 3.98 57.52 -5.87
CA ILE A 62 2.55 57.18 -5.93
C ILE A 62 2.18 56.21 -4.81
N LEU A 63 2.97 55.15 -4.61
CA LEU A 63 2.74 54.18 -3.53
C LEU A 63 2.88 54.83 -2.14
N GLU A 64 3.89 55.69 -1.94
CA GLU A 64 4.08 56.44 -0.69
C GLU A 64 2.90 57.36 -0.38
N ALA A 65 2.36 58.03 -1.40
CA ALA A 65 1.19 58.89 -1.26
C ALA A 65 -0.04 58.09 -0.82
N LEU A 66 -0.30 56.94 -1.46
CA LEU A 66 -1.39 56.04 -1.08
C LEU A 66 -1.19 55.43 0.31
N SER A 67 0.04 55.07 0.67
CA SER A 67 0.39 54.62 2.03
C SER A 67 0.08 55.71 3.05
N GLY A 68 0.31 56.99 2.70
CA GLY A 68 -0.09 58.13 3.50
C GLY A 68 -1.60 58.25 3.69
N VAL A 69 -2.38 58.05 2.62
CA VAL A 69 -3.86 58.04 2.66
C VAL A 69 -4.37 56.95 3.60
N VAL A 70 -3.90 55.72 3.41
CA VAL A 70 -4.31 54.56 4.23
C VAL A 70 -3.95 54.77 5.70
N ARG A 71 -2.74 55.26 5.99
CA ARG A 71 -2.31 55.55 7.37
C ARG A 71 -3.19 56.58 8.03
N HIS A 72 -3.61 57.62 7.29
CA HIS A 72 -4.52 58.63 7.81
C HIS A 72 -5.91 58.05 8.11
N LEU A 73 -6.46 57.22 7.21
CA LEU A 73 -7.72 56.51 7.46
C LEU A 73 -7.63 55.59 8.70
N CYS A 74 -6.48 54.95 8.91
CA CYS A 74 -6.25 54.14 10.11
C CYS A 74 -6.16 54.96 11.42
N THR A 75 -6.00 56.28 11.39
CA THR A 75 -5.95 57.11 12.61
C THR A 75 -7.32 57.48 13.18
N TYR A 76 -8.40 57.30 12.42
CA TYR A 76 -9.75 57.52 12.92
C TYR A 76 -10.13 56.45 13.95
N GLU A 77 -10.82 56.85 15.02
CA GLU A 77 -11.27 55.93 16.10
C GLU A 77 -12.46 55.07 15.67
N GLU A 78 -13.40 55.64 14.90
CA GLU A 78 -14.50 54.90 14.28
C GLU A 78 -14.04 54.25 12.97
N ALA A 79 -14.39 52.98 12.78
CA ALA A 79 -14.07 52.25 11.57
C ALA A 79 -14.82 52.85 10.37
N PRO A 80 -14.13 53.18 9.27
CA PRO A 80 -14.82 53.64 8.06
C PRO A 80 -15.67 52.50 7.50
N ALA A 81 -16.91 52.83 7.14
CA ALA A 81 -17.75 51.92 6.37
C ALA A 81 -17.16 51.71 4.96
N LEU A 82 -17.34 50.52 4.38
CA LEU A 82 -16.64 50.11 3.16
C LEU A 82 -17.08 50.93 1.93
N ASP A 83 -18.36 51.26 1.88
CA ASP A 83 -18.99 52.18 0.95
C ASP A 83 -18.30 53.55 0.90
N ALA A 84 -17.88 54.10 2.04
CA ALA A 84 -17.17 55.39 2.11
C ALA A 84 -15.73 55.36 1.57
N ILE A 85 -15.20 54.17 1.26
CA ILE A 85 -13.84 53.99 0.73
C ILE A 85 -13.78 53.01 -0.44
N ARG A 86 -14.90 52.72 -1.11
CA ARG A 86 -15.05 51.60 -2.06
C ARG A 86 -14.00 51.57 -3.17
N SER A 87 -13.64 52.72 -3.75
CA SER A 87 -12.65 52.80 -4.83
C SER A 87 -11.20 52.62 -4.36
N LEU A 88 -10.94 52.73 -3.05
CA LEU A 88 -9.58 52.72 -2.50
C LEU A 88 -8.96 51.32 -2.50
N PRO A 89 -9.59 50.26 -1.95
CA PRO A 89 -9.07 48.90 -2.02
C PRO A 89 -8.81 48.46 -3.46
N SER A 90 -9.76 48.67 -4.38
CA SER A 90 -9.60 48.26 -5.79
C SER A 90 -8.42 48.96 -6.48
N CYS A 91 -8.23 50.25 -6.22
CA CYS A 91 -7.09 51.01 -6.75
C CYS A 91 -5.77 50.44 -6.20
N ILE A 92 -5.66 50.29 -4.88
CA ILE A 92 -4.44 49.82 -4.23
C ILE A 92 -4.10 48.41 -4.70
N LEU A 93 -5.07 47.49 -4.73
CA LEU A 93 -4.85 46.11 -5.14
C LEU A 93 -4.38 46.01 -6.60
N THR A 94 -4.90 46.86 -7.48
CA THR A 94 -4.43 46.93 -8.88
C THR A 94 -2.98 47.40 -8.96
N LEU A 95 -2.62 48.48 -8.26
CA LEU A 95 -1.25 49.00 -8.23
C LEU A 95 -0.27 47.99 -7.61
N LEU A 96 -0.68 47.31 -6.54
CA LEU A 96 0.13 46.27 -5.90
C LEU A 96 0.37 45.10 -6.84
N LYS A 97 -0.67 44.64 -7.56
CA LYS A 97 -0.55 43.59 -8.57
C LYS A 97 0.48 43.95 -9.64
N ASP A 98 0.35 45.12 -10.26
CA ASP A 98 1.29 45.61 -11.27
C ASP A 98 2.72 45.73 -10.72
N THR A 99 2.85 46.22 -9.48
CA THR A 99 4.15 46.39 -8.82
C THR A 99 4.83 45.06 -8.53
N PHE A 100 4.12 44.11 -7.91
CA PHE A 100 4.69 42.79 -7.58
C PHE A 100 4.99 41.98 -8.83
N GLN A 101 4.15 42.08 -9.87
CA GLN A 101 4.42 41.47 -11.17
C GLN A 101 5.74 42.01 -11.76
N HIS A 102 5.91 43.32 -11.80
CA HIS A 102 7.14 43.96 -12.28
C HIS A 102 8.37 43.54 -11.45
N CYS A 103 8.23 43.48 -10.12
CA CYS A 103 9.31 43.00 -9.25
C CYS A 103 9.66 41.53 -9.52
N LYS A 104 8.67 40.65 -9.74
CA LYS A 104 8.87 39.22 -10.05
C LYS A 104 9.59 39.01 -11.36
N GLU A 105 9.22 39.76 -12.38
CA GLU A 105 9.79 39.64 -13.73
C GLU A 105 11.02 40.52 -13.94
N SER A 106 11.44 41.28 -12.92
CA SER A 106 12.53 42.24 -13.04
C SER A 106 13.83 41.65 -13.62
N GLU A 107 14.17 40.41 -13.32
CA GLU A 107 15.38 39.77 -13.88
C GLU A 107 15.30 39.58 -15.40
N SER A 108 14.15 39.16 -15.93
CA SER A 108 13.91 38.99 -17.37
C SER A 108 13.73 40.34 -18.06
N VAL A 109 12.93 41.22 -17.44
CA VAL A 109 12.60 42.57 -17.87
C VAL A 109 13.89 43.39 -18.03
N TYR A 110 14.83 43.38 -17.09
CA TYR A 110 16.08 44.13 -17.22
C TYR A 110 17.22 43.36 -17.89
N SER A 111 16.97 42.17 -18.48
CA SER A 111 17.95 41.37 -19.25
C SER A 111 19.31 41.19 -18.55
N GLY A 112 19.29 40.88 -17.25
CA GLY A 112 20.51 40.70 -16.44
C GLY A 112 21.25 42.00 -16.07
N ARG A 113 20.70 43.19 -16.38
CA ARG A 113 21.26 44.52 -16.04
C ARG A 113 20.54 45.17 -14.85
N LEU A 114 19.99 44.35 -13.97
CA LEU A 114 19.20 44.76 -12.80
C LEU A 114 19.98 45.67 -11.85
N SER A 115 21.31 45.53 -11.78
CA SER A 115 22.19 46.38 -10.95
C SER A 115 22.07 47.88 -11.22
N LEU A 116 21.56 48.30 -12.38
CA LEU A 116 21.36 49.71 -12.73
C LEU A 116 20.16 50.37 -12.03
N VAL A 117 19.22 49.56 -11.54
CA VAL A 117 17.94 50.00 -10.94
C VAL A 117 17.57 49.22 -9.66
N ALA A 118 18.44 48.32 -9.20
CA ALA A 118 18.19 47.42 -8.07
C ALA A 118 17.76 48.14 -6.79
N ASP A 119 18.38 49.28 -6.50
CA ASP A 119 18.08 50.13 -5.35
C ASP A 119 16.63 50.67 -5.40
N LEU A 120 16.19 51.13 -6.56
CA LEU A 120 14.84 51.62 -6.77
C LEU A 120 13.81 50.49 -6.80
N LEU A 121 14.15 49.33 -7.38
CA LEU A 121 13.26 48.15 -7.33
C LEU A 121 13.05 47.66 -5.90
N GLN A 122 14.11 47.66 -5.08
CA GLN A 122 14.01 47.31 -3.66
C GLN A 122 13.17 48.33 -2.89
N ALA A 123 13.34 49.63 -3.16
CA ALA A 123 12.52 50.68 -2.57
C ALA A 123 11.03 50.55 -2.97
N LEU A 124 10.77 50.28 -4.26
CA LEU A 124 9.44 50.04 -4.81
C LEU A 124 8.76 48.84 -4.13
N PHE A 125 9.47 47.72 -4.01
CA PHE A 125 8.96 46.53 -3.31
C PHE A 125 8.65 46.81 -1.84
N LYS A 126 9.53 47.55 -1.14
CA LYS A 126 9.34 47.89 0.27
C LYS A 126 8.11 48.78 0.49
N GLU A 127 7.89 49.77 -0.37
CA GLU A 127 6.69 50.61 -0.29
C GLU A 127 5.42 49.85 -0.68
N ALA A 128 5.48 48.95 -1.67
CA ALA A 128 4.36 48.05 -1.98
C ALA A 128 4.00 47.14 -0.78
N TYR A 129 5.01 46.56 -0.12
CA TYR A 129 4.83 45.77 1.11
C TYR A 129 4.16 46.60 2.22
N SER A 130 4.65 47.83 2.45
CA SER A 130 4.11 48.76 3.44
C SER A 130 2.65 49.13 3.15
N LEU A 131 2.34 49.43 1.88
CA LEU A 131 1.01 49.77 1.42
C LEU A 131 0.04 48.59 1.59
N GLN A 132 0.44 47.38 1.17
CA GLN A 132 -0.39 46.19 1.34
C GLN A 132 -0.67 45.90 2.81
N LYS A 133 0.35 46.01 3.68
CA LYS A 133 0.19 45.84 5.12
C LYS A 133 -0.80 46.86 5.69
N GLY A 134 -0.66 48.14 5.33
CA GLY A 134 -1.57 49.19 5.76
C GLY A 134 -3.01 48.94 5.28
N LEU A 135 -3.18 48.49 4.03
CA LEU A 135 -4.50 48.15 3.49
C LEU A 135 -5.14 47.00 4.27
N MET A 136 -4.40 45.93 4.55
CA MET A 136 -4.91 44.82 5.36
C MET A 136 -5.28 45.30 6.77
N GLU A 137 -4.45 46.12 7.43
CA GLU A 137 -4.77 46.71 8.74
C GLU A 137 -6.04 47.57 8.71
N LEU A 138 -6.25 48.35 7.64
CA LEU A 138 -7.47 49.14 7.45
C LEU A 138 -8.71 48.23 7.29
N LEU A 139 -8.63 47.23 6.42
CA LEU A 139 -9.72 46.29 6.16
C LEU A 139 -10.06 45.42 7.38
N GLU A 140 -9.09 45.13 8.26
CA GLU A 140 -9.35 44.41 9.52
C GLU A 140 -10.23 45.20 10.50
N LYS A 141 -10.14 46.54 10.48
CA LYS A 141 -10.96 47.43 11.31
C LYS A 141 -12.40 47.54 10.85
N ILE A 142 -12.68 47.25 9.57
CA ILE A 142 -14.02 47.30 9.03
C ILE A 142 -14.81 46.14 9.65
N ASP A 143 -15.84 46.48 10.41
CA ASP A 143 -16.83 45.57 10.94
C ASP A 143 -18.13 45.79 10.17
N PHE A 144 -18.66 44.73 9.58
CA PHE A 144 -19.98 44.81 8.96
C PHE A 144 -21.05 44.53 10.01
N GLU A 145 -22.01 45.44 10.14
CA GLU A 145 -23.20 45.25 10.98
C GLU A 145 -24.12 44.17 10.38
N SER A 146 -25.11 43.69 11.15
CA SER A 146 -25.97 42.56 10.76
C SER A 146 -26.84 42.77 9.50
N ASN A 147 -26.85 43.97 8.90
CA ASN A 147 -27.65 44.35 7.73
C ASN A 147 -26.75 44.80 6.56
N ILE A 148 -25.84 43.94 6.11
CA ILE A 148 -24.90 44.21 5.02
C ILE A 148 -25.63 44.25 3.68
N SER A 149 -25.28 45.20 2.82
CA SER A 149 -25.76 45.22 1.44
C SER A 149 -25.10 44.13 0.59
N GLU A 150 -25.78 43.63 -0.45
CA GLU A 150 -25.20 42.67 -1.41
C GLU A 150 -23.94 43.24 -2.10
N GLU A 151 -23.89 44.57 -2.27
CA GLU A 151 -22.77 45.27 -2.89
C GLU A 151 -21.50 45.24 -2.03
N GLU A 152 -21.62 45.45 -0.71
CA GLU A 152 -20.49 45.35 0.21
C GLU A 152 -19.96 43.91 0.30
N VAL A 153 -20.85 42.91 0.27
CA VAL A 153 -20.45 41.51 0.20
C VAL A 153 -19.64 41.25 -1.08
N PHE A 154 -20.12 41.75 -2.23
CA PHE A 154 -19.41 41.64 -3.50
C PHE A 154 -18.04 42.33 -3.48
N ASP A 155 -17.94 43.49 -2.84
CA ASP A 155 -16.68 44.22 -2.71
C ASP A 155 -15.65 43.43 -1.87
N ILE A 156 -16.06 42.83 -0.74
CA ILE A 156 -15.19 41.98 0.08
C ILE A 156 -14.72 40.75 -0.72
N VAL A 157 -15.64 40.08 -1.44
CA VAL A 157 -15.31 38.92 -2.29
C VAL A 157 -14.27 39.33 -3.34
N THR A 158 -14.46 40.50 -3.97
CA THR A 158 -13.52 41.06 -4.95
C THR A 158 -12.15 41.36 -4.34
N VAL A 159 -12.12 41.91 -3.12
CA VAL A 159 -10.88 42.15 -2.36
C VAL A 159 -10.16 40.84 -2.04
N ILE A 160 -10.87 39.83 -1.53
CA ILE A 160 -10.30 38.51 -1.21
C ILE A 160 -9.71 37.87 -2.47
N HIS A 161 -10.44 37.90 -3.59
CA HIS A 161 -9.96 37.32 -4.84
C HIS A 161 -8.79 38.10 -5.46
N SER A 162 -8.77 39.42 -5.36
CA SER A 162 -7.64 40.23 -5.80
C SER A 162 -6.39 39.97 -4.95
N LEU A 163 -6.55 39.81 -3.63
CA LEU A 163 -5.46 39.40 -2.74
C LEU A 163 -4.98 37.98 -3.03
N LEU A 164 -5.87 37.07 -3.42
CA LEU A 164 -5.52 35.73 -3.85
C LEU A 164 -4.65 35.75 -5.12
N GLU A 165 -4.98 36.61 -6.09
CA GLU A 165 -4.13 36.83 -7.27
C GLU A 165 -2.76 37.37 -6.87
N ILE A 166 -2.70 38.36 -5.96
CA ILE A 166 -1.44 38.87 -5.43
C ILE A 166 -0.65 37.78 -4.71
N CYS A 167 -1.29 36.87 -3.94
CA CYS A 167 -0.64 35.70 -3.33
C CYS A 167 0.13 34.86 -4.36
N THR A 168 -0.45 34.61 -5.53
CA THR A 168 0.24 33.86 -6.60
C THR A 168 1.51 34.57 -7.08
N LEU A 169 1.50 35.91 -7.09
CA LEU A 169 2.62 36.72 -7.52
C LEU A 169 3.74 36.70 -6.48
N ILE A 170 3.40 36.97 -5.22
CA ILE A 170 4.36 37.04 -4.11
C ILE A 170 4.92 35.67 -3.69
N SER A 171 4.34 34.56 -4.16
CA SER A 171 4.89 33.22 -3.98
C SER A 171 6.32 33.17 -4.53
N ASN A 172 7.27 32.73 -3.69
CA ASN A 172 8.73 32.76 -3.89
C ASN A 172 9.42 34.14 -3.96
N LEU A 173 8.69 35.26 -3.82
CA LEU A 173 9.30 36.60 -3.68
C LEU A 173 9.69 36.91 -2.24
N ASP A 174 8.73 36.84 -1.31
CA ASP A 174 8.98 37.06 0.12
C ASP A 174 8.07 36.17 0.99
N VAL A 175 8.69 35.38 1.85
CA VAL A 175 8.00 34.37 2.67
C VAL A 175 7.08 35.01 3.72
N ALA A 176 7.48 36.15 4.30
CA ALA A 176 6.71 36.79 5.36
C ALA A 176 5.47 37.49 4.80
N LEU A 177 5.62 38.22 3.69
CA LEU A 177 4.51 38.83 2.94
C LEU A 177 3.51 37.75 2.52
N HIS A 178 3.99 36.65 1.95
CA HIS A 178 3.14 35.57 1.49
C HIS A 178 2.33 34.93 2.63
N ALA A 179 2.98 34.60 3.75
CA ALA A 179 2.29 34.05 4.92
C ALA A 179 1.27 35.01 5.53
N ASN A 180 1.58 36.31 5.61
CA ASN A 180 0.69 37.32 6.18
C ASN A 180 -0.54 37.56 5.30
N THR A 181 -0.35 37.58 3.98
CA THR A 181 -1.46 37.72 3.01
C THR A 181 -2.42 36.55 3.12
N TRP A 182 -1.89 35.32 3.20
CA TRP A 182 -2.70 34.12 3.43
C TRP A 182 -3.45 34.15 4.76
N LYS A 183 -2.79 34.53 5.85
CA LYS A 183 -3.45 34.69 7.16
C LYS A 183 -4.63 35.66 7.08
N PHE A 184 -4.45 36.78 6.39
CA PHE A 184 -5.51 37.77 6.20
C PHE A 184 -6.67 37.21 5.35
N ILE A 185 -6.39 36.62 4.19
CA ILE A 185 -7.42 36.01 3.31
C ILE A 185 -8.28 35.02 4.09
N ILE A 186 -7.65 34.13 4.85
CA ILE A 186 -8.32 33.07 5.60
C ILE A 186 -9.11 33.66 6.78
N LYS A 187 -8.51 34.60 7.52
CA LYS A 187 -9.18 35.31 8.62
C LYS A 187 -10.43 36.04 8.12
N GLN A 188 -10.37 36.76 7.00
CA GLN A 188 -11.52 37.47 6.44
C GLN A 188 -12.60 36.52 5.93
N SER A 189 -12.20 35.44 5.24
CA SER A 189 -13.13 34.40 4.78
C SER A 189 -13.92 33.81 5.96
N MET A 190 -13.27 33.61 7.11
CA MET A 190 -13.89 33.06 8.31
C MET A 190 -14.70 34.08 9.11
N LYS A 191 -14.22 35.34 9.21
CA LYS A 191 -14.92 36.42 9.90
C LYS A 191 -16.35 36.60 9.36
N TYR A 192 -16.53 36.40 8.06
CA TYR A 192 -17.81 36.58 7.36
C TYR A 192 -18.31 35.29 6.69
N GLN A 193 -18.01 34.11 7.28
CA GLN A 193 -18.30 32.79 6.72
C GLN A 193 -19.71 32.67 6.14
N ALA A 194 -20.76 32.95 6.94
CA ALA A 194 -22.15 32.78 6.55
C ALA A 194 -22.60 33.66 5.36
N LEU A 195 -21.87 34.76 5.10
CA LEU A 195 -22.17 35.71 4.03
C LEU A 195 -21.40 35.37 2.75
N LEU A 196 -20.19 34.84 2.91
CA LEU A 196 -19.24 34.62 1.82
C LEU A 196 -19.27 33.21 1.24
N GLU A 197 -19.80 32.21 1.97
CA GLU A 197 -19.74 30.79 1.61
C GLU A 197 -20.31 30.45 0.22
N GLY A 198 -21.33 31.17 -0.25
CA GLY A 198 -21.92 30.94 -1.56
C GLY A 198 -21.21 31.66 -2.72
N GLN A 199 -20.41 32.68 -2.43
CA GLN A 199 -19.84 33.60 -3.43
C GLN A 199 -18.33 33.40 -3.63
N LEU A 200 -17.62 32.86 -2.64
CA LEU A 200 -16.19 32.62 -2.75
C LEU A 200 -15.89 31.48 -3.72
N ARG A 201 -14.88 31.69 -4.57
CA ARG A 201 -14.28 30.63 -5.38
C ARG A 201 -13.40 29.70 -4.53
N HIS A 202 -14.05 28.86 -3.71
CA HIS A 202 -13.36 27.94 -2.79
C HIS A 202 -12.36 27.03 -3.49
N SER A 203 -12.66 26.59 -4.72
CA SER A 203 -11.74 25.75 -5.51
C SER A 203 -10.43 26.45 -5.84
N ASP A 204 -10.46 27.75 -6.13
CA ASP A 204 -9.26 28.53 -6.45
C ASP A 204 -8.37 28.70 -5.21
N ILE A 205 -9.01 28.99 -4.06
CA ILE A 205 -8.34 29.13 -2.77
C ILE A 205 -7.64 27.82 -2.36
N VAL A 206 -8.36 26.70 -2.44
CA VAL A 206 -7.80 25.38 -2.10
C VAL A 206 -6.71 24.97 -3.08
N SER A 207 -6.93 25.15 -4.38
CA SER A 207 -5.94 24.81 -5.40
C SER A 207 -4.64 25.59 -5.18
N LEU A 208 -4.74 26.89 -4.87
CA LEU A 208 -3.55 27.70 -4.59
C LEU A 208 -2.83 27.26 -3.30
N LEU A 209 -3.54 27.01 -2.21
CA LEU A 209 -2.94 26.48 -0.97
C LEU A 209 -2.24 25.13 -1.20
N CYS A 210 -2.86 24.22 -1.97
CA CYS A 210 -2.25 22.94 -2.35
C CYS A 210 -0.98 23.15 -3.18
N ASN A 211 -1.00 24.05 -4.16
CA ASN A 211 0.15 24.37 -4.99
C ASN A 211 1.29 25.01 -4.19
N ASP A 212 0.99 25.96 -3.31
CA ASP A 212 2.00 26.62 -2.45
C ASP A 212 2.64 25.63 -1.47
N LEU A 213 1.85 24.70 -0.92
CA LEU A 213 2.37 23.59 -0.10
C LEU A 213 3.29 22.68 -0.92
N LEU A 214 2.88 22.26 -2.12
CA LEU A 214 3.70 21.42 -3.00
C LEU A 214 5.00 22.10 -3.40
N MET A 215 4.96 23.38 -3.78
CA MET A 215 6.13 24.16 -4.16
C MET A 215 7.09 24.33 -2.98
N SER A 216 6.57 24.67 -1.79
CA SER A 216 7.38 24.76 -0.58
C SER A 216 8.02 23.41 -0.23
N PHE A 217 7.27 22.32 -0.40
CA PHE A 217 7.77 20.96 -0.13
C PHE A 217 8.87 20.54 -1.12
N ARG A 218 8.70 20.83 -2.42
CA ARG A 218 9.74 20.59 -3.44
C ARG A 218 11.01 21.36 -3.12
N ASN A 219 10.90 22.64 -2.78
CA ASN A 219 12.03 23.45 -2.35
C ASN A 219 12.73 22.85 -1.10
N CYS A 220 11.97 22.31 -0.14
CA CYS A 220 12.54 21.58 1.00
C CYS A 220 13.31 20.33 0.58
N CYS A 221 12.77 19.52 -0.34
CA CYS A 221 13.46 18.35 -0.88
C CYS A 221 14.78 18.75 -1.56
N GLU A 222 14.74 19.74 -2.45
CA GLU A 222 15.91 20.22 -3.19
C GLU A 222 17.01 20.74 -2.26
N LEU A 223 16.66 21.53 -1.24
CA LEU A 223 17.61 22.00 -0.24
C LEU A 223 18.22 20.84 0.55
N ALA A 224 17.41 19.84 0.90
CA ALA A 224 17.88 18.68 1.66
C ALA A 224 18.83 17.79 0.85
N GLU A 225 18.56 17.61 -0.45
CA GLU A 225 19.45 16.92 -1.40
C GLU A 225 20.78 17.67 -1.55
N GLN A 226 20.75 19.00 -1.73
CA GLN A 226 21.95 19.83 -1.86
C GLN A 226 22.84 19.75 -0.60
N MET A 227 22.25 19.78 0.59
CA MET A 227 22.97 19.65 1.86
C MET A 227 23.60 18.25 2.02
N GLN A 228 22.98 17.20 1.48
CA GLN A 228 23.56 15.86 1.49
C GLN A 228 24.76 15.76 0.54
N HIS A 229 24.66 16.28 -0.69
CA HIS A 229 25.74 16.24 -1.67
C HIS A 229 26.98 17.03 -1.24
N THR A 230 26.79 18.11 -0.49
CA THR A 230 27.88 18.97 0.02
C THR A 230 28.50 18.44 1.31
N GLY A 231 27.99 17.35 1.90
CA GLY A 231 28.49 16.78 3.16
C GLY A 231 28.25 17.67 4.39
N LEU A 232 27.36 18.66 4.29
CA LEU A 232 27.05 19.63 5.34
C LEU A 232 26.02 19.05 6.32
N GLN A 233 26.38 17.96 7.01
CA GLN A 233 25.39 17.16 7.74
C GLN A 233 24.91 17.70 9.08
N ASP A 234 25.61 18.61 9.77
CA ASP A 234 25.14 19.10 11.08
C ASP A 234 25.88 20.37 11.51
N MET A 235 25.42 21.53 11.04
CA MET A 235 25.80 22.83 11.61
C MET A 235 24.56 23.70 11.71
N ALA A 236 23.96 23.80 12.89
CA ALA A 236 22.81 24.68 13.19
C ALA A 236 23.06 26.19 12.87
N GLN A 237 24.29 26.55 12.48
CA GLN A 237 24.67 27.89 12.04
C GLN A 237 24.73 28.10 10.52
N ASN A 238 24.59 27.05 9.70
CA ASN A 238 24.60 27.18 8.24
C ASN A 238 23.34 27.94 7.76
N SER A 239 23.54 28.93 6.89
CA SER A 239 22.48 29.70 6.22
C SER A 239 21.52 28.82 5.43
N GLU A 240 22.01 27.74 4.82
CA GLU A 240 21.19 26.80 4.03
C GLU A 240 20.25 25.99 4.92
N TYR A 241 20.74 25.51 6.06
CA TYR A 241 19.90 24.79 7.04
C TYR A 241 18.82 25.71 7.63
N LYS A 242 19.15 26.98 7.92
CA LYS A 242 18.15 27.97 8.35
C LYS A 242 17.11 28.24 7.27
N LEU A 243 17.50 28.24 6.00
CA LEU A 243 16.58 28.36 4.87
C LEU A 243 15.66 27.13 4.79
N PHE A 244 16.23 25.92 4.87
CA PHE A 244 15.46 24.67 4.93
C PHE A 244 14.43 24.68 6.06
N GLN A 245 14.81 25.07 7.28
CA GLN A 245 13.89 25.16 8.42
C GLN A 245 12.77 26.17 8.19
N LYS A 246 13.07 27.33 7.55
CA LYS A 246 12.05 28.32 7.20
C LYS A 246 11.06 27.75 6.18
N THR A 247 11.54 27.07 5.14
CA THR A 247 10.70 26.44 4.12
C THR A 247 9.86 25.29 4.70
N ALA A 248 10.42 24.49 5.61
CA ALA A 248 9.68 23.40 6.28
C ALA A 248 8.55 23.93 7.17
N LYS A 249 8.79 25.06 7.87
CA LYS A 249 7.75 25.77 8.63
C LYS A 249 6.65 26.32 7.73
N MET A 250 6.97 26.76 6.52
CA MET A 250 5.98 27.17 5.54
C MET A 250 5.10 26.00 5.09
N CYS A 251 5.69 24.82 4.87
CA CYS A 251 4.89 23.62 4.57
C CYS A 251 3.88 23.33 5.69
N ARG A 252 4.33 23.35 6.95
CA ARG A 252 3.42 23.18 8.11
C ARG A 252 2.34 24.27 8.16
N PHE A 253 2.70 25.53 7.89
CA PHE A 253 1.75 26.64 7.85
C PHE A 253 0.66 26.41 6.81
N PHE A 254 1.01 26.08 5.57
CA PHE A 254 0.03 25.82 4.51
C PHE A 254 -0.84 24.60 4.81
N ALA A 255 -0.25 23.50 5.28
CA ALA A 255 -1.01 22.30 5.66
C ALA A 255 -2.03 22.61 6.78
N ASN A 256 -1.62 23.30 7.84
CA ASN A 256 -2.53 23.68 8.93
C ASN A 256 -3.63 24.66 8.46
N THR A 257 -3.27 25.61 7.61
CA THR A 257 -4.22 26.57 7.03
C THR A 257 -5.26 25.83 6.18
N LEU A 258 -4.83 24.83 5.41
CA LEU A 258 -5.71 23.97 4.63
C LEU A 258 -6.66 23.17 5.52
N VAL A 259 -6.17 22.56 6.61
CA VAL A 259 -7.00 21.84 7.60
C VAL A 259 -8.08 22.77 8.16
N HIS A 260 -7.69 23.97 8.56
CA HIS A 260 -8.60 24.95 9.13
C HIS A 260 -9.67 25.38 8.11
N TYR A 261 -9.28 25.62 6.86
CA TYR A 261 -10.21 26.00 5.81
C TYR A 261 -11.19 24.88 5.45
N ILE A 262 -10.73 23.62 5.35
CA ILE A 262 -11.59 22.47 5.06
C ILE A 262 -12.65 22.30 6.15
N LYS A 263 -12.24 22.44 7.42
CA LYS A 263 -13.15 22.26 8.56
C LYS A 263 -14.35 23.22 8.50
N GLU A 264 -14.11 24.48 8.12
CA GLU A 264 -15.15 25.52 8.11
C GLU A 264 -15.97 25.53 6.82
N PHE A 265 -15.41 25.15 5.67
CA PHE A 265 -16.07 25.22 4.35
C PHE A 265 -16.36 23.87 3.70
N LYS A 266 -16.41 22.78 4.46
CA LYS A 266 -16.50 21.38 3.98
C LYS A 266 -17.55 21.15 2.88
N ASP A 267 -18.70 21.80 2.96
CA ASP A 267 -19.84 21.58 2.07
C ASP A 267 -19.62 22.14 0.65
N PHE A 268 -18.63 23.02 0.48
CA PHE A 268 -18.29 23.67 -0.78
C PHE A 268 -17.05 23.05 -1.48
N LEU A 269 -16.47 21.99 -0.91
CA LEU A 269 -15.18 21.44 -1.33
C LEU A 269 -15.26 20.19 -2.21
N ALA A 270 -16.46 19.76 -2.59
CA ALA A 270 -16.68 18.60 -3.48
C ALA A 270 -15.80 18.64 -4.74
N LYS A 271 -15.72 19.79 -5.41
CA LYS A 271 -14.93 19.99 -6.63
C LYS A 271 -13.42 20.00 -6.40
N SER A 272 -12.97 20.15 -5.16
CA SER A 272 -11.56 20.30 -4.79
C SER A 272 -10.93 18.99 -4.32
N CYS A 273 -11.70 17.90 -4.17
CA CYS A 273 -11.21 16.60 -3.73
C CYS A 273 -10.04 16.06 -4.57
N SER A 274 -10.03 16.31 -5.88
CA SER A 274 -8.94 15.94 -6.79
C SER A 274 -7.61 16.60 -6.42
N HIS A 275 -7.64 17.86 -5.99
CA HIS A 275 -6.46 18.60 -5.57
C HIS A 275 -5.86 18.02 -4.28
N PHE A 276 -6.70 17.62 -3.32
CA PHE A 276 -6.24 16.96 -2.08
C PHE A 276 -5.62 15.59 -2.35
N HIS A 277 -6.24 14.79 -3.22
CA HIS A 277 -5.71 13.50 -3.63
C HIS A 277 -4.36 13.67 -4.33
N HIS A 278 -4.25 14.58 -5.30
CA HIS A 278 -3.00 14.89 -5.98
C HIS A 278 -1.91 15.35 -4.99
N LEU A 279 -2.24 16.29 -4.10
CA LEU A 279 -1.34 16.78 -3.05
C LEU A 279 -0.78 15.63 -2.19
N TYR A 280 -1.65 14.73 -1.73
CA TYR A 280 -1.24 13.59 -0.92
C TYR A 280 -0.28 12.67 -1.69
N LEU A 281 -0.65 12.28 -2.92
CA LEU A 281 0.18 11.37 -3.72
C LEU A 281 1.56 11.95 -4.01
N GLN A 282 1.64 13.23 -4.38
CA GLN A 282 2.90 13.91 -4.70
C GLN A 282 3.83 14.07 -3.49
N ILE A 283 3.29 14.28 -2.30
CA ILE A 283 4.10 14.40 -1.08
C ILE A 283 4.58 13.02 -0.62
N PHE A 284 3.68 12.03 -0.58
CA PHE A 284 4.02 10.69 -0.10
C PHE A 284 4.93 9.90 -1.05
N SER A 285 4.90 10.17 -2.37
CA SER A 285 5.82 9.57 -3.33
C SER A 285 7.29 9.97 -3.09
N LYS A 286 7.52 11.11 -2.44
CA LYS A 286 8.86 11.63 -2.12
C LYS A 286 9.42 11.15 -0.79
N PHE A 287 8.61 10.46 0.03
CA PHE A 287 9.08 9.86 1.28
C PHE A 287 9.39 8.37 1.11
N PRO A 288 10.43 7.85 1.77
CA PRO A 288 10.62 6.41 1.90
C PRO A 288 9.36 5.80 2.56
N PRO A 289 8.91 4.61 2.12
CA PRO A 289 9.63 3.62 1.31
C PRO A 289 9.36 3.69 -0.20
N SER A 290 8.76 4.77 -0.71
CA SER A 290 8.54 4.94 -2.14
C SER A 290 9.85 4.87 -2.91
N LEU A 291 9.91 4.08 -3.98
CA LEU A 291 11.11 3.94 -4.83
C LEU A 291 11.51 5.25 -5.54
N TRP A 292 10.62 6.23 -5.52
CA TRP A 292 10.77 7.56 -6.12
C TRP A 292 11.13 8.63 -5.09
N SER A 293 11.41 8.23 -3.85
CA SER A 293 11.89 9.13 -2.81
C SER A 293 13.31 9.59 -3.11
N SER A 294 13.57 10.87 -2.90
CA SER A 294 14.90 11.44 -3.00
C SER A 294 15.86 10.84 -1.96
N LEU A 295 17.12 10.67 -2.34
CA LEU A 295 18.21 10.29 -1.43
C LEU A 295 18.50 11.49 -0.51
N VAL A 296 17.75 11.59 0.58
CA VAL A 296 17.89 12.62 1.62
C VAL A 296 18.36 11.98 2.91
N SER A 297 19.15 12.69 3.72
CA SER A 297 19.60 12.19 5.01
C SER A 297 18.41 11.85 5.92
N THR A 298 18.59 10.85 6.78
CA THR A 298 17.54 10.39 7.70
C THR A 298 17.06 11.50 8.64
N THR A 299 17.96 12.41 9.03
CA THR A 299 17.65 13.58 9.88
C THR A 299 16.69 14.54 9.19
N HIS A 300 17.04 15.03 7.99
CA HIS A 300 16.19 15.95 7.22
C HIS A 300 14.86 15.28 6.82
N CYS A 301 14.89 14.00 6.44
CA CYS A 301 13.67 13.26 6.13
C CYS A 301 12.70 13.18 7.33
N ASN A 302 13.21 12.94 8.55
CA ASN A 302 12.37 12.89 9.75
C ASN A 302 11.82 14.27 10.14
N GLU A 303 12.61 15.33 9.97
CA GLU A 303 12.14 16.70 10.18
C GLU A 303 11.01 17.06 9.21
N MET A 304 11.17 16.74 7.92
CA MET A 304 10.12 16.93 6.91
C MET A 304 8.87 16.12 7.21
N ARG A 305 9.00 14.86 7.63
CA ARG A 305 7.85 14.03 8.06
C ARG A 305 7.09 14.68 9.22
N SER A 306 7.80 15.17 10.23
CA SER A 306 7.21 15.85 11.38
C SER A 306 6.51 17.16 11.02
N MET A 307 7.08 17.94 10.09
CA MET A 307 6.52 19.24 9.70
C MET A 307 5.33 19.09 8.75
N VAL A 308 5.40 18.16 7.80
CA VAL A 308 4.42 18.04 6.70
C VAL A 308 3.40 16.93 6.96
N LEU A 309 3.85 15.69 7.16
CA LEU A 309 2.92 14.55 7.25
C LEU A 309 2.03 14.62 8.50
N VAL A 310 2.58 15.05 9.63
CA VAL A 310 1.79 15.25 10.87
C VAL A 310 0.74 16.36 10.69
N ALA A 311 1.08 17.43 9.96
CA ALA A 311 0.16 18.54 9.71
C ALA A 311 -0.91 18.17 8.67
N MET A 312 -0.60 17.26 7.75
CA MET A 312 -1.54 16.76 6.76
C MET A 312 -2.47 15.65 7.28
N ASP A 313 -2.07 14.91 8.30
CA ASP A 313 -2.86 13.79 8.82
C ASP A 313 -4.31 14.18 9.19
N PRO A 314 -4.58 15.33 9.85
CA PRO A 314 -5.94 15.80 10.11
C PRO A 314 -6.77 16.09 8.85
N LEU A 315 -6.15 16.40 7.70
CA LEU A 315 -6.86 16.65 6.44
C LEU A 315 -7.70 15.43 6.05
N ILE A 316 -7.12 14.22 6.16
CA ILE A 316 -7.83 12.98 5.83
C ILE A 316 -9.07 12.86 6.71
N THR A 317 -8.92 13.06 8.03
CA THR A 317 -10.03 12.93 8.98
C THR A 317 -11.18 13.88 8.65
N GLN A 318 -10.88 15.12 8.25
CA GLN A 318 -11.90 16.10 7.84
C GLN A 318 -12.61 15.72 6.52
N LEU A 319 -11.92 15.01 5.63
CA LEU A 319 -12.44 14.60 4.32
C LEU A 319 -13.20 13.26 4.34
N LEU A 320 -13.12 12.46 5.41
CA LEU A 320 -13.80 11.16 5.51
C LEU A 320 -15.33 11.23 5.29
N PRO A 321 -16.05 12.25 5.78
CA PRO A 321 -17.50 12.39 5.54
C PRO A 321 -17.87 12.87 4.12
N CYS A 322 -16.89 13.31 3.31
CA CYS A 322 -17.14 13.88 2.00
C CYS A 322 -17.38 12.80 0.94
N ARG A 323 -18.59 12.73 0.38
CA ARG A 323 -18.96 11.73 -0.63
C ARG A 323 -18.09 11.80 -1.88
N ASP A 324 -17.83 12.99 -2.41
CA ASP A 324 -17.02 13.18 -3.62
C ASP A 324 -15.57 12.68 -3.44
N PHE A 325 -15.02 12.80 -2.22
CA PHE A 325 -13.71 12.25 -1.90
C PHE A 325 -13.72 10.72 -1.93
N VAL A 326 -14.78 10.08 -1.43
CA VAL A 326 -14.95 8.62 -1.52
C VAL A 326 -15.10 8.17 -2.97
N HIS A 327 -15.93 8.88 -3.75
CA HIS A 327 -16.13 8.60 -5.17
C HIS A 327 -14.80 8.67 -5.93
N LEU A 328 -14.02 9.74 -5.74
CA LEU A 328 -12.72 9.89 -6.39
C LEU A 328 -11.82 8.69 -6.10
N LEU A 329 -11.68 8.29 -4.84
CA LEU A 329 -10.75 7.22 -4.44
C LEU A 329 -11.23 5.81 -4.80
N CYS A 330 -12.54 5.59 -4.90
CA CYS A 330 -13.12 4.27 -5.12
C CYS A 330 -13.60 4.04 -6.56
N VAL A 331 -13.58 5.05 -7.42
CA VAL A 331 -13.88 4.95 -8.87
C VAL A 331 -12.59 4.86 -9.69
N LEU A 332 -11.49 5.49 -9.24
CA LEU A 332 -10.22 5.49 -9.95
C LEU A 332 -9.74 4.06 -10.23
N LEU A 333 -9.73 3.67 -11.50
CA LEU A 333 -9.11 2.44 -11.96
C LEU A 333 -7.60 2.61 -11.89
N GLN A 334 -6.89 1.61 -11.35
CA GLN A 334 -5.43 1.64 -11.26
C GLN A 334 -4.71 1.87 -12.59
N SER A 335 -5.36 1.60 -13.72
CA SER A 335 -4.85 1.88 -15.06
C SER A 335 -4.63 3.37 -15.33
N GLU A 336 -5.30 4.27 -14.61
CA GLU A 336 -5.15 5.74 -14.76
C GLU A 336 -4.04 6.32 -13.88
N LEU A 337 -3.54 5.57 -12.90
CA LEU A 337 -2.50 6.01 -11.99
C LEU A 337 -1.11 5.68 -12.53
N THR A 338 -0.20 6.64 -12.46
CA THR A 338 1.19 6.43 -12.84
C THR A 338 1.90 5.51 -11.82
N PRO A 339 2.93 4.73 -12.24
CA PRO A 339 3.60 3.78 -11.35
C PRO A 339 4.20 4.40 -10.08
N ASP A 340 4.54 5.69 -10.12
CA ASP A 340 5.12 6.44 -8.99
C ASP A 340 4.14 6.79 -7.87
N VAL A 341 2.83 6.74 -8.15
CA VAL A 341 1.80 7.08 -7.17
C VAL A 341 0.99 5.88 -6.69
N LEU A 342 1.22 4.67 -7.24
CA LEU A 342 0.50 3.45 -6.85
C LEU A 342 0.70 3.09 -5.37
N LEU A 343 1.95 3.10 -4.89
CA LEU A 343 2.24 2.87 -3.47
C LEU A 343 1.65 3.96 -2.56
N PRO A 344 1.89 5.27 -2.80
CA PRO A 344 1.23 6.35 -2.06
C PRO A 344 -0.29 6.22 -1.99
N HIS A 345 -0.94 5.80 -3.08
CA HIS A 345 -2.37 5.59 -3.13
C HIS A 345 -2.79 4.38 -2.25
N CYS A 346 -2.06 3.27 -2.31
CA CYS A 346 -2.31 2.12 -1.44
C CYS A 346 -2.16 2.49 0.05
N LEU A 347 -1.14 3.29 0.38
CA LEU A 347 -0.91 3.77 1.74
C LEU A 347 -2.00 4.75 2.19
N LEU A 348 -2.51 5.60 1.30
CA LEU A 348 -3.66 6.49 1.59
C LEU A 348 -4.90 5.67 1.98
N LEU A 349 -5.28 4.68 1.17
CA LEU A 349 -6.42 3.81 1.44
C LEU A 349 -6.23 3.04 2.76
N THR A 350 -5.01 2.59 3.03
CA THR A 350 -4.67 1.90 4.29
C THR A 350 -4.78 2.83 5.50
N ASN A 351 -4.34 4.09 5.39
CA ASN A 351 -4.48 5.10 6.44
C ASN A 351 -5.96 5.45 6.70
N ILE A 352 -6.73 5.64 5.63
CA ILE A 352 -8.19 5.86 5.71
C ILE A 352 -8.85 4.72 6.48
N MET A 353 -8.57 3.46 6.13
CA MET A 353 -9.08 2.30 6.86
C MET A 353 -8.73 2.36 8.35
N GLY A 354 -7.47 2.68 8.69
CA GLY A 354 -7.03 2.81 10.08
C GLY A 354 -7.86 3.82 10.88
N LYS A 355 -8.27 4.93 10.24
CA LYS A 355 -9.05 6.04 10.82
C LYS A 355 -10.56 5.85 10.79
N LEU A 356 -11.09 5.07 9.85
CA LEU A 356 -12.53 4.82 9.74
C LEU A 356 -13.12 4.25 11.03
N ARG A 357 -12.37 3.41 11.75
CA ARG A 357 -12.80 2.80 13.02
C ARG A 357 -13.15 3.80 14.12
N SER A 358 -12.65 5.04 14.06
CA SER A 358 -12.97 6.09 15.04
C SER A 358 -14.05 7.06 14.55
N GLN A 359 -14.62 6.83 13.37
CA GLN A 359 -15.66 7.67 12.77
C GLN A 359 -17.06 7.14 13.10
N PRO A 360 -18.11 7.99 12.96
CA PRO A 360 -19.48 7.57 13.18
C PRO A 360 -19.97 6.59 12.09
N GLU A 361 -21.05 5.87 12.39
CA GLU A 361 -21.58 4.77 11.57
C GLU A 361 -21.94 5.23 10.15
N GLU A 362 -22.48 6.44 9.97
CA GLU A 362 -22.86 6.94 8.64
C GLU A 362 -21.64 7.09 7.72
N VAL A 363 -20.50 7.50 8.28
CA VAL A 363 -19.25 7.60 7.53
C VAL A 363 -18.73 6.20 7.21
N LEU A 364 -18.80 5.26 8.14
CA LEU A 364 -18.39 3.87 7.89
C LEU A 364 -19.18 3.24 6.72
N LEU A 365 -20.50 3.37 6.74
CA LEU A 365 -21.39 2.84 5.70
C LEU A 365 -21.08 3.46 4.33
N LEU A 366 -20.84 4.78 4.30
CA LEU A 366 -20.48 5.49 3.07
C LEU A 366 -19.26 4.87 2.34
N TRP A 367 -18.26 4.39 3.08
CA TRP A 367 -17.05 3.76 2.50
C TRP A 367 -17.21 2.26 2.22
N CYS A 368 -18.10 1.57 2.94
CA CYS A 368 -18.25 0.11 2.86
C CYS A 368 -19.26 -0.35 1.80
N GLU A 369 -20.34 0.39 1.58
CA GLU A 369 -21.51 -0.06 0.81
C GLU A 369 -21.31 -0.15 -0.71
N GLY A 370 -20.25 0.45 -1.28
CA GLY A 370 -20.03 0.49 -2.74
C GLY A 370 -21.19 1.19 -3.47
N SER A 371 -21.38 0.92 -4.77
CA SER A 371 -22.62 1.27 -5.49
C SER A 371 -23.69 0.22 -5.24
N GLN A 372 -24.84 0.66 -4.74
CA GLN A 372 -25.96 -0.24 -4.44
C GLN A 372 -26.95 -0.33 -5.62
N PHE A 373 -27.00 0.72 -6.46
CA PHE A 373 -27.96 0.83 -7.55
C PHE A 373 -27.25 0.90 -8.92
N PRO A 374 -27.82 0.28 -9.97
CA PRO A 374 -27.24 0.29 -11.31
C PRO A 374 -27.29 1.66 -12.01
N GLU A 375 -28.07 2.60 -11.47
CA GLU A 375 -28.19 4.00 -11.96
C GLU A 375 -27.07 4.90 -11.40
N GLU A 376 -26.35 4.46 -10.37
CA GLU A 376 -25.23 5.19 -9.79
C GLU A 376 -23.93 4.93 -10.56
N ILE A 377 -23.03 5.91 -10.55
CA ILE A 377 -21.67 5.72 -11.08
C ILE A 377 -21.02 4.55 -10.31
N PRO A 378 -20.51 3.52 -11.01
CA PRO A 378 -19.99 2.32 -10.36
C PRO A 378 -18.79 2.66 -9.48
N ARG A 379 -18.94 2.39 -8.19
CA ARG A 379 -18.00 2.71 -7.11
C ARG A 379 -17.66 1.44 -6.35
N LEU A 380 -16.38 1.19 -6.20
CA LEU A 380 -15.88 0.07 -5.41
C LEU A 380 -16.08 0.34 -3.90
N SER A 381 -16.18 -0.71 -3.09
CA SER A 381 -16.02 -0.53 -1.65
C SER A 381 -14.56 -0.22 -1.30
N ILE A 382 -14.30 0.39 -0.14
CA ILE A 382 -12.91 0.63 0.30
C ILE A 382 -12.06 -0.64 0.33
N PHE A 383 -12.67 -1.79 0.65
CA PHE A 383 -12.00 -3.09 0.65
C PHE A 383 -11.57 -3.50 -0.76
N GLN A 384 -12.46 -3.33 -1.75
CA GLN A 384 -12.17 -3.64 -3.14
C GLN A 384 -11.12 -2.68 -3.70
N ALA A 385 -11.27 -1.38 -3.46
CA ALA A 385 -10.32 -0.36 -3.87
C ALA A 385 -8.92 -0.62 -3.28
N LEU A 386 -8.82 -0.95 -1.99
CA LEU A 386 -7.53 -1.26 -1.36
C LEU A 386 -6.91 -2.55 -1.91
N LEU A 387 -7.69 -3.61 -2.08
CA LEU A 387 -7.17 -4.87 -2.65
C LEU A 387 -6.71 -4.69 -4.09
N GLN A 388 -7.45 -3.93 -4.89
CA GLN A 388 -7.05 -3.56 -6.23
C GLN A 388 -5.75 -2.75 -6.16
N SER A 389 -5.72 -1.64 -5.39
CA SER A 389 -4.52 -0.82 -5.15
C SER A 389 -3.30 -1.66 -4.78
N PHE A 390 -3.46 -2.59 -3.84
CA PHE A 390 -2.41 -3.48 -3.38
C PHE A 390 -1.91 -4.44 -4.47
N ARG A 391 -2.80 -4.95 -5.34
CA ARG A 391 -2.39 -5.80 -6.48
C ARG A 391 -1.47 -5.08 -7.45
N GLY A 392 -1.74 -3.81 -7.72
CA GLY A 392 -0.95 -2.97 -8.63
C GLY A 392 0.44 -2.56 -8.09
N CYS A 393 0.66 -2.60 -6.78
CA CYS A 393 1.97 -2.43 -6.16
C CYS A 393 2.86 -3.67 -6.32
N THR A 394 3.14 -4.08 -7.57
CA THR A 394 3.86 -5.33 -7.86
C THR A 394 5.31 -5.28 -7.38
N VAL A 395 5.99 -4.14 -7.54
CA VAL A 395 7.40 -3.97 -7.17
C VAL A 395 7.57 -3.99 -5.66
N GLU A 396 6.74 -3.24 -4.93
CA GLU A 396 6.77 -3.15 -3.46
C GLU A 396 6.24 -4.42 -2.76
N ARG A 397 5.57 -5.30 -3.51
CA ARG A 397 5.22 -6.64 -3.05
C ARG A 397 6.35 -7.65 -3.30
N ALA A 398 7.12 -7.47 -4.38
CA ALA A 398 8.27 -8.32 -4.70
C ALA A 398 9.48 -8.00 -3.81
N VAL A 399 9.70 -6.70 -3.53
CA VAL A 399 10.77 -6.22 -2.65
C VAL A 399 10.15 -5.81 -1.31
N PRO A 400 10.63 -6.33 -0.16
CA PRO A 400 10.02 -6.05 1.13
C PRO A 400 10.17 -4.58 1.51
N VAL A 401 9.20 -3.76 1.12
CA VAL A 401 9.01 -2.41 1.65
C VAL A 401 8.70 -2.49 3.13
N LEU A 402 9.57 -1.92 3.95
CA LEU A 402 9.45 -1.88 5.40
C LEU A 402 8.70 -0.62 5.84
N LEU A 403 7.61 -0.83 6.55
CA LEU A 403 6.74 0.19 7.14
C LEU A 403 6.73 0.07 8.67
N PRO A 404 6.49 1.17 9.39
CA PRO A 404 6.27 1.13 10.82
C PRO A 404 5.09 0.22 11.17
N GLY A 405 5.34 -0.81 11.98
CA GLY A 405 4.34 -1.68 12.57
C GLY A 405 3.56 -1.01 13.71
N LEU A 406 2.50 -1.68 14.18
CA LEU A 406 1.77 -1.24 15.36
C LEU A 406 2.62 -1.47 16.62
N MET A 407 2.72 -0.46 17.47
CA MET A 407 3.33 -0.62 18.80
C MET A 407 2.38 -1.43 19.68
N MET A 408 2.85 -2.57 20.16
CA MET A 408 2.14 -3.40 21.13
C MET A 408 2.82 -3.27 22.49
N ASN A 409 2.07 -2.84 23.52
CA ASN A 409 2.44 -2.95 24.94
C ASN A 409 3.89 -2.54 25.29
N GLY A 410 4.32 -1.34 24.92
CA GLY A 410 5.64 -0.80 25.31
C GLY A 410 6.85 -1.42 24.60
N GLN A 411 6.65 -2.31 23.62
CA GLN A 411 7.73 -2.79 22.76
C GLN A 411 8.09 -1.76 21.68
N ALA A 412 9.37 -1.76 21.27
CA ALA A 412 9.86 -0.91 20.20
C ALA A 412 9.08 -1.19 18.89
N GLN A 413 8.79 -0.12 18.13
CA GLN A 413 8.07 -0.22 16.86
C GLN A 413 8.83 -1.12 15.88
N SER A 414 8.27 -2.29 15.56
CA SER A 414 8.87 -3.22 14.61
C SER A 414 8.60 -2.77 13.17
N GLN A 415 9.56 -3.00 12.28
CA GLN A 415 9.38 -2.77 10.84
C GLN A 415 8.66 -3.97 10.22
N VAL A 416 7.62 -3.72 9.44
CA VAL A 416 6.75 -4.74 8.86
C VAL A 416 6.61 -4.55 7.35
N THR A 417 6.40 -5.64 6.61
CA THR A 417 6.23 -5.56 5.15
C THR A 417 4.94 -4.85 4.77
N LEU A 418 4.86 -4.27 3.56
CA LEU A 418 3.62 -3.71 3.00
C LEU A 418 2.43 -4.69 3.11
N HIS A 419 2.65 -5.96 2.75
CA HIS A 419 1.64 -7.00 2.88
C HIS A 419 1.15 -7.13 4.33
N HIS A 420 2.06 -7.16 5.30
CA HIS A 420 1.69 -7.26 6.71
C HIS A 420 0.91 -6.03 7.18
N HIS A 421 1.37 -4.83 6.82
CA HIS A 421 0.73 -3.57 7.20
C HIS A 421 -0.72 -3.50 6.70
N VAL A 422 -0.94 -3.81 5.42
CA VAL A 422 -2.27 -3.83 4.79
C VAL A 422 -3.18 -4.89 5.43
N CYS A 423 -2.67 -6.11 5.65
CA CYS A 423 -3.45 -7.20 6.25
C CYS A 423 -3.91 -6.87 7.67
N VAL A 424 -3.06 -6.25 8.49
CA VAL A 424 -3.40 -5.87 9.87
C VAL A 424 -4.51 -4.84 9.90
N GLN A 425 -4.46 -3.81 9.04
CA GLN A 425 -5.51 -2.78 8.99
C GLN A 425 -6.83 -3.33 8.43
N LEU A 426 -6.77 -4.15 7.38
CA LEU A 426 -7.94 -4.87 6.83
C LEU A 426 -8.61 -5.70 7.92
N SER A 427 -7.82 -6.54 8.60
CA SER A 427 -8.30 -7.41 9.68
C SER A 427 -8.94 -6.58 10.80
N ALA A 428 -8.24 -5.55 11.27
CA ALA A 428 -8.72 -4.75 12.39
C ALA A 428 -10.00 -3.95 12.08
N CYS A 429 -10.28 -3.65 10.80
CA CYS A 429 -11.56 -3.06 10.40
C CYS A 429 -12.67 -4.10 10.30
N LEU A 430 -12.38 -5.30 9.79
CA LEU A 430 -13.34 -6.41 9.72
C LEU A 430 -13.80 -6.90 11.09
N PHE A 431 -12.93 -6.78 12.10
CA PHE A 431 -13.20 -7.19 13.48
C PHE A 431 -13.89 -6.15 14.35
N SER A 432 -14.24 -4.97 13.82
CA SER A 432 -15.10 -4.05 14.57
C SER A 432 -16.54 -4.56 14.57
N GLU A 433 -17.26 -4.35 15.67
CA GLU A 433 -18.60 -4.92 15.96
C GLU A 433 -19.69 -4.62 14.91
N PHE A 434 -19.41 -3.75 13.94
CA PHE A 434 -20.38 -3.13 13.02
C PHE A 434 -20.64 -3.91 11.72
N LEU A 435 -19.77 -4.82 11.28
CA LEU A 435 -19.81 -5.38 9.91
C LEU A 435 -20.57 -6.73 9.77
N TYR A 436 -21.34 -7.14 10.78
CA TYR A 436 -22.13 -8.39 10.73
C TYR A 436 -23.17 -8.42 9.58
N PHE A 437 -23.62 -7.25 9.09
CA PHE A 437 -24.72 -7.16 8.12
C PHE A 437 -24.31 -7.21 6.63
N PHE A 438 -23.07 -6.87 6.27
CA PHE A 438 -22.61 -6.81 4.85
C PHE A 438 -21.69 -7.97 4.44
N TRP A 439 -21.59 -8.98 5.31
CA TRP A 439 -20.65 -10.11 5.31
C TRP A 439 -20.62 -11.02 4.06
N PRO A 440 -21.74 -11.33 3.35
CA PRO A 440 -21.72 -12.47 2.42
C PRO A 440 -20.99 -12.25 1.09
N ILE A 441 -20.73 -11.02 0.65
CA ILE A 441 -20.34 -10.73 -0.75
C ILE A 441 -18.83 -10.47 -0.91
N TYR A 442 -18.13 -10.03 0.14
CA TYR A 442 -16.76 -9.50 0.02
C TYR A 442 -15.64 -10.48 0.43
N CYS A 443 -15.97 -11.69 0.87
CA CYS A 443 -15.09 -12.55 1.69
C CYS A 443 -14.01 -13.37 0.96
N CYS A 444 -14.07 -13.57 -0.37
CA CYS A 444 -13.16 -14.58 -0.96
C CYS A 444 -11.70 -14.12 -1.17
N TYR A 445 -11.45 -12.83 -1.35
CA TYR A 445 -10.07 -12.32 -1.50
C TYR A 445 -9.48 -11.75 -0.21
N THR A 446 -10.32 -11.18 0.67
CA THR A 446 -9.92 -10.63 1.97
C THR A 446 -9.55 -11.72 2.98
N LEU A 447 -10.27 -12.85 3.03
CA LEU A 447 -9.99 -13.90 4.00
C LEU A 447 -8.63 -14.60 3.78
N LEU A 448 -8.16 -14.73 2.53
CA LEU A 448 -6.83 -15.29 2.21
C LEU A 448 -5.68 -14.42 2.75
N THR A 449 -5.86 -13.10 2.75
CA THR A 449 -4.92 -12.15 3.36
C THR A 449 -5.02 -12.13 4.89
N VAL A 450 -6.23 -12.24 5.45
CA VAL A 450 -6.46 -12.28 6.91
C VAL A 450 -5.89 -13.57 7.54
N ALA A 451 -5.84 -14.68 6.78
CA ALA A 451 -5.21 -15.94 7.22
C ALA A 451 -3.73 -15.79 7.63
N HIS A 452 -3.00 -14.85 7.00
CA HIS A 452 -1.60 -14.59 7.34
C HIS A 452 -1.42 -13.80 8.64
N SER A 453 -2.41 -13.01 9.06
CA SER A 453 -2.41 -12.35 10.37
C SER A 453 -2.56 -13.34 11.52
N PHE A 454 -3.27 -14.46 11.32
CA PHE A 454 -3.41 -15.53 12.31
C PHE A 454 -2.10 -16.23 12.64
N TYR A 455 -1.21 -16.42 11.65
CA TYR A 455 0.12 -17.02 11.87
C TYR A 455 0.96 -16.25 12.91
N ARG A 456 0.67 -14.97 13.17
CA ARG A 456 1.47 -14.12 14.07
C ARG A 456 0.74 -13.64 15.34
N TYR A 457 -0.59 -13.48 15.33
CA TYR A 457 -1.29 -12.74 16.41
C TYR A 457 -2.65 -13.29 16.87
N GLY A 458 -3.16 -14.42 16.32
CA GLY A 458 -4.47 -14.94 16.70
C GLY A 458 -4.45 -15.82 17.96
N THR A 459 -5.45 -15.67 18.84
CA THR A 459 -5.73 -16.67 19.89
C THR A 459 -6.35 -17.92 19.28
N ALA A 460 -6.21 -19.07 19.95
CA ALA A 460 -6.80 -20.32 19.47
C ALA A 460 -8.35 -20.26 19.40
N GLU A 461 -8.98 -19.46 20.27
CA GLU A 461 -10.43 -19.18 20.25
C GLU A 461 -10.85 -18.38 19.01
N LEU A 462 -10.09 -17.33 18.65
CA LEU A 462 -10.36 -16.55 17.44
C LEU A 462 -10.19 -17.42 16.19
N CYS A 463 -9.18 -18.30 16.19
CA CYS A 463 -8.96 -19.26 15.10
C CYS A 463 -10.16 -20.21 14.94
N LEU A 464 -10.68 -20.76 16.05
CA LEU A 464 -11.89 -21.59 16.03
C LEU A 464 -13.09 -20.86 15.44
N HIS A 465 -13.37 -19.63 15.87
CA HIS A 465 -14.49 -18.85 15.36
C HIS A 465 -14.45 -18.71 13.83
N HIS A 466 -13.26 -18.44 13.28
CA HIS A 466 -13.07 -18.28 11.84
C HIS A 466 -13.13 -19.59 11.05
N VAL A 467 -12.57 -20.66 11.61
CA VAL A 467 -12.68 -22.00 11.04
C VAL A 467 -14.16 -22.40 10.95
N THR A 468 -14.92 -22.14 12.01
CA THR A 468 -16.36 -22.37 12.06
C THR A 468 -17.12 -21.52 11.03
N LEU A 469 -16.81 -20.23 10.91
CA LEU A 469 -17.42 -19.37 9.88
C LEU A 469 -17.08 -19.82 8.46
N THR A 470 -15.82 -20.16 8.20
CA THR A 470 -15.35 -20.65 6.89
C THR A 470 -16.06 -21.95 6.52
N ALA A 471 -16.22 -22.86 7.48
CA ALA A 471 -16.97 -24.10 7.30
C ALA A 471 -18.46 -23.84 6.98
N HIS A 472 -19.13 -22.90 7.67
CA HIS A 472 -20.49 -22.48 7.32
C HIS A 472 -20.58 -21.89 5.90
N LEU A 473 -19.64 -21.03 5.50
CA LEU A 473 -19.61 -20.47 4.14
C LEU A 473 -19.40 -21.55 3.08
N ILE A 474 -18.56 -22.55 3.35
CA ILE A 474 -18.37 -23.71 2.46
C ILE A 474 -19.68 -24.49 2.30
N LYS A 475 -20.47 -24.67 3.36
CA LYS A 475 -21.79 -25.31 3.28
C LYS A 475 -22.78 -24.51 2.43
N LEU A 476 -22.67 -23.18 2.42
CA LEU A 476 -23.56 -22.27 1.68
C LEU A 476 -23.15 -22.04 0.22
N CYS A 477 -21.95 -22.47 -0.19
CA CYS A 477 -21.43 -22.22 -1.53
C CYS A 477 -21.96 -23.23 -2.57
N PRO A 478 -22.30 -22.78 -3.80
CA PRO A 478 -22.60 -23.68 -4.90
C PRO A 478 -21.34 -24.48 -5.32
N LEU A 479 -21.58 -25.75 -5.68
CA LEU A 479 -20.58 -26.83 -5.83
C LEU A 479 -19.47 -26.57 -6.86
N GLU A 480 -19.65 -25.62 -7.78
CA GLU A 480 -18.72 -25.34 -8.89
C GLU A 480 -18.26 -23.86 -8.90
N SER A 481 -17.98 -23.30 -7.73
CA SER A 481 -17.49 -21.93 -7.60
C SER A 481 -15.99 -21.90 -7.33
N TYR A 482 -15.27 -20.99 -8.00
CA TYR A 482 -13.87 -20.67 -7.66
C TYR A 482 -13.73 -20.27 -6.17
N HIS A 483 -14.80 -19.71 -5.60
CA HIS A 483 -14.95 -19.40 -4.18
C HIS A 483 -14.78 -20.63 -3.26
N LEU A 484 -15.35 -21.78 -3.62
CA LEU A 484 -15.23 -23.02 -2.84
C LEU A 484 -13.78 -23.49 -2.73
N SER A 485 -13.00 -23.40 -3.82
CA SER A 485 -11.57 -23.72 -3.82
C SER A 485 -10.78 -22.79 -2.89
N HIS A 486 -11.04 -21.48 -2.95
CA HIS A 486 -10.37 -20.50 -2.09
C HIS A 486 -10.72 -20.67 -0.60
N LEU A 487 -12.00 -20.88 -0.28
CA LEU A 487 -12.47 -21.14 1.10
C LEU A 487 -11.92 -22.48 1.61
N GLY A 488 -11.88 -23.51 0.77
CA GLY A 488 -11.27 -24.79 1.09
C GLY A 488 -9.78 -24.66 1.40
N MET A 489 -9.02 -23.95 0.56
CA MET A 489 -7.60 -23.65 0.83
C MET A 489 -7.38 -22.89 2.13
N LEU A 490 -8.24 -21.92 2.44
CA LEU A 490 -8.21 -21.18 3.70
C LEU A 490 -8.42 -22.12 4.89
N LEU A 491 -9.49 -22.93 4.83
CA LEU A 491 -9.81 -23.90 5.87
C LEU A 491 -8.61 -24.83 6.14
N ARG A 492 -7.99 -25.39 5.09
CA ARG A 492 -6.77 -26.23 5.19
C ARG A 492 -5.65 -25.58 5.97
N ARG A 493 -5.43 -24.28 5.76
CA ARG A 493 -4.36 -23.51 6.43
C ARG A 493 -4.72 -23.23 7.88
N MET A 494 -5.97 -22.86 8.16
CA MET A 494 -6.41 -22.49 9.50
C MET A 494 -6.46 -23.67 10.47
N MET A 495 -6.78 -24.87 9.99
CA MET A 495 -6.82 -26.09 10.83
C MET A 495 -5.51 -26.39 11.57
N PHE A 496 -4.36 -25.97 11.03
CA PHE A 496 -3.05 -26.15 11.69
C PHE A 496 -2.82 -25.24 12.90
N PHE A 497 -3.58 -24.16 13.04
CA PHE A 497 -3.45 -23.21 14.15
C PHE A 497 -4.40 -23.51 15.32
N MET A 498 -5.27 -24.50 15.16
CA MET A 498 -6.18 -24.91 16.22
C MET A 498 -5.46 -25.80 17.24
N THR A 499 -5.77 -25.60 18.53
CA THR A 499 -5.33 -26.53 19.57
C THR A 499 -6.18 -27.81 19.54
N PRO A 500 -5.68 -28.95 20.09
CA PRO A 500 -6.45 -30.19 20.12
C PRO A 500 -7.84 -30.06 20.76
N HIS A 501 -7.98 -29.22 21.79
CA HIS A 501 -9.28 -28.92 22.42
C HIS A 501 -10.26 -28.28 21.45
N HIS A 502 -9.85 -27.22 20.75
CA HIS A 502 -10.72 -26.56 19.77
C HIS A 502 -11.00 -27.45 18.54
N GLN A 503 -10.09 -28.36 18.18
CA GLN A 503 -10.36 -29.33 17.12
C GLN A 503 -11.48 -30.30 17.49
N VAL A 504 -11.57 -30.70 18.76
CA VAL A 504 -12.70 -31.51 19.27
C VAL A 504 -14.00 -30.70 19.18
N GLU A 505 -14.00 -29.45 19.63
CA GLU A 505 -15.17 -28.56 19.55
C GLU A 505 -15.65 -28.35 18.10
N PHE A 506 -14.72 -28.22 17.15
CA PHE A 506 -15.06 -28.14 15.73
C PHE A 506 -15.67 -29.44 15.19
N VAL A 507 -15.16 -30.60 15.59
CA VAL A 507 -15.74 -31.91 15.22
C VAL A 507 -17.14 -32.08 15.80
N GLU A 508 -17.38 -31.59 17.01
CA GLU A 508 -18.70 -31.61 17.64
C GLU A 508 -19.69 -30.67 16.94
N THR A 509 -19.22 -29.50 16.49
CA THR A 509 -20.02 -28.53 15.74
C THR A 509 -20.31 -28.99 14.31
N PHE A 510 -19.34 -29.61 13.64
CA PHE A 510 -19.46 -30.14 12.27
C PHE A 510 -19.21 -31.64 12.25
N SER A 511 -20.18 -32.41 12.74
CA SER A 511 -20.05 -33.86 12.82
C SER A 511 -19.74 -34.48 11.45
N PRO A 512 -18.67 -35.28 11.32
CA PRO A 512 -18.35 -36.01 10.07
C PRO A 512 -19.39 -37.07 9.71
N GLN A 513 -20.28 -37.42 10.65
CA GLN A 513 -21.39 -38.36 10.43
C GLN A 513 -22.57 -37.74 9.66
N GLU A 514 -22.61 -36.41 9.55
CA GLU A 514 -23.66 -35.70 8.83
C GLU A 514 -23.25 -35.48 7.36
N ALA A 515 -24.09 -35.94 6.43
CA ALA A 515 -23.83 -35.82 5.00
C ALA A 515 -23.68 -34.36 4.51
N GLU A 516 -24.31 -33.40 5.20
CA GLU A 516 -24.22 -31.97 4.87
C GLU A 516 -22.84 -31.37 5.17
N ASN A 517 -22.08 -31.97 6.08
CA ASN A 517 -20.76 -31.47 6.48
C ASN A 517 -19.63 -32.09 5.63
N LEU A 518 -19.94 -33.01 4.72
CA LEU A 518 -18.94 -33.68 3.88
C LEU A 518 -18.15 -32.71 2.99
N LEU A 519 -18.78 -31.62 2.53
CA LEU A 519 -18.11 -30.57 1.75
C LEU A 519 -17.06 -29.80 2.57
N VAL A 520 -17.25 -29.69 3.89
CA VAL A 520 -16.27 -29.11 4.79
C VAL A 520 -15.12 -30.09 4.98
N TRP A 521 -15.43 -31.36 5.25
CA TRP A 521 -14.44 -32.40 5.51
C TRP A 521 -13.59 -32.78 4.29
N SER A 522 -14.11 -32.68 3.07
CA SER A 522 -13.32 -32.85 1.83
C SER A 522 -12.26 -31.75 1.66
N ASN A 523 -12.45 -30.61 2.33
CA ASN A 523 -11.51 -29.51 2.35
C ASN A 523 -10.58 -29.53 3.56
N VAL A 524 -10.70 -30.45 4.53
CA VAL A 524 -9.80 -30.52 5.69
C VAL A 524 -8.63 -31.47 5.43
N LEU A 525 -7.40 -31.05 5.75
CA LEU A 525 -6.22 -31.94 5.68
C LEU A 525 -6.09 -32.75 6.97
N ARG A 526 -6.07 -34.08 6.87
CA ARG A 526 -5.92 -34.99 8.02
C ARG A 526 -4.66 -34.74 8.85
N ARG A 527 -3.56 -34.35 8.19
CA ARG A 527 -2.29 -33.98 8.86
C ARG A 527 -2.39 -32.74 9.75
N ALA A 528 -3.42 -31.91 9.58
CA ALA A 528 -3.64 -30.75 10.42
C ALA A 528 -4.32 -31.12 11.76
N LEU A 529 -4.95 -32.30 11.85
CA LEU A 529 -5.60 -32.79 13.06
C LEU A 529 -4.61 -33.48 13.99
N SER A 530 -4.84 -33.36 15.30
CA SER A 530 -4.17 -34.16 16.32
C SER A 530 -4.48 -35.64 16.14
N GLU A 531 -3.62 -36.52 16.64
CA GLU A 531 -3.72 -37.96 16.42
C GLU A 531 -5.04 -38.56 16.94
N ASP A 532 -5.50 -38.12 18.11
CA ASP A 532 -6.74 -38.59 18.72
C ASP A 532 -7.98 -38.10 17.95
N VAL A 533 -7.98 -36.84 17.52
CA VAL A 533 -9.07 -36.26 16.72
C VAL A 533 -9.12 -36.88 15.33
N ARG A 534 -7.95 -37.11 14.71
CA ARG A 534 -7.86 -37.74 13.40
C ARG A 534 -8.49 -39.13 13.39
N LYS A 535 -8.15 -39.98 14.38
CA LYS A 535 -8.71 -41.33 14.51
C LYS A 535 -10.23 -41.31 14.66
N ARG A 536 -10.76 -40.38 15.47
CA ARG A 536 -12.21 -40.19 15.64
C ARG A 536 -12.89 -39.83 14.33
N VAL A 537 -12.38 -38.82 13.63
CA VAL A 537 -12.94 -38.35 12.34
C VAL A 537 -12.85 -39.43 11.26
N GLU A 538 -11.74 -40.16 11.17
CA GLU A 538 -11.58 -41.26 10.22
C GLU A 538 -12.58 -42.37 10.46
N GLN A 539 -12.77 -42.77 11.72
CA GLN A 539 -13.76 -43.78 12.09
C GLN A 539 -15.18 -43.33 11.73
N ASP A 540 -15.53 -42.08 12.01
CA ASP A 540 -16.85 -41.51 11.71
C ASP A 540 -17.14 -41.45 10.20
N ILE A 541 -16.17 -41.03 9.39
CA ILE A 541 -16.29 -41.00 7.92
C ILE A 541 -16.42 -42.42 7.36
N VAL A 542 -15.62 -43.38 7.85
CA VAL A 542 -15.68 -44.78 7.42
C VAL A 542 -17.02 -45.42 7.79
N ASN A 543 -17.55 -45.14 8.99
CA ASN A 543 -18.86 -45.62 9.42
C ASN A 543 -19.98 -45.06 8.54
N LEU A 544 -19.94 -43.75 8.24
CA LEU A 544 -20.91 -43.10 7.36
C LEU A 544 -20.84 -43.67 5.94
N ALA A 545 -19.65 -43.78 5.36
CA ALA A 545 -19.41 -44.34 4.03
C ALA A 545 -19.93 -45.78 3.95
N SER A 546 -19.60 -46.60 4.95
CA SER A 546 -20.06 -47.99 5.03
C SER A 546 -21.59 -48.05 5.08
N SER A 547 -22.24 -47.26 5.94
CA SER A 547 -23.70 -47.23 6.09
C SER A 547 -24.42 -46.85 4.78
N MET A 548 -23.89 -45.87 4.05
CA MET A 548 -24.48 -45.39 2.81
C MET A 548 -24.25 -46.35 1.65
N ILE A 549 -23.09 -47.00 1.60
CA ILE A 549 -22.81 -48.06 0.62
C ILE A 549 -23.73 -49.26 0.86
N THR A 550 -23.93 -49.70 2.11
CA THR A 550 -24.91 -50.77 2.42
C THR A 550 -26.33 -50.36 2.01
N ASN A 551 -26.74 -49.12 2.31
CA ASN A 551 -28.07 -48.62 1.95
C ASN A 551 -28.25 -48.52 0.42
N TRP A 552 -27.21 -48.11 -0.31
CA TRP A 552 -27.21 -48.05 -1.77
C TRP A 552 -27.26 -49.44 -2.41
N LEU A 553 -26.53 -50.39 -1.85
CA LEU A 553 -26.55 -51.80 -2.25
C LEU A 553 -27.95 -52.42 -1.99
N GLU A 554 -28.56 -52.13 -0.85
CA GLU A 554 -29.91 -52.59 -0.49
C GLU A 554 -31.01 -51.97 -1.38
N LYS A 555 -30.79 -50.75 -1.88
CA LYS A 555 -31.71 -50.04 -2.80
C LYS A 555 -31.54 -50.37 -4.28
N GLY A 556 -30.65 -51.31 -4.60
CA GLY A 556 -30.44 -51.81 -5.97
C GLY A 556 -29.60 -50.90 -6.86
N CYS A 557 -28.62 -50.19 -6.29
CA CYS A 557 -27.57 -49.46 -7.02
C CYS A 557 -28.09 -48.48 -8.08
N ARG A 558 -29.04 -47.60 -7.73
CA ARG A 558 -29.61 -46.63 -8.67
C ARG A 558 -28.59 -45.54 -9.03
N LEU A 559 -28.46 -45.27 -10.33
CA LEU A 559 -27.45 -44.35 -10.91
C LEU A 559 -27.53 -42.92 -10.37
N GLY A 560 -28.72 -42.44 -9.97
CA GLY A 560 -28.91 -41.11 -9.40
C GLY A 560 -28.34 -40.90 -7.99
N GLU A 561 -27.98 -41.98 -7.29
CA GLU A 561 -27.33 -41.92 -5.96
C GLU A 561 -25.80 -42.11 -6.05
N LEU A 562 -25.26 -42.41 -7.25
CA LEU A 562 -23.84 -42.63 -7.50
C LEU A 562 -23.00 -41.38 -7.20
N GLU A 563 -23.51 -40.18 -7.51
CA GLU A 563 -22.83 -38.92 -7.19
C GLU A 563 -22.61 -38.72 -5.69
N LYS A 564 -23.55 -39.15 -4.85
CA LYS A 564 -23.43 -39.04 -3.38
C LYS A 564 -22.39 -40.03 -2.84
N VAL A 565 -22.33 -41.24 -3.41
CA VAL A 565 -21.36 -42.28 -3.04
C VAL A 565 -19.94 -41.93 -3.50
N VAL A 566 -19.78 -41.35 -4.69
CA VAL A 566 -18.48 -40.88 -5.21
C VAL A 566 -17.93 -39.71 -4.40
N ARG A 567 -18.76 -38.75 -3.98
CA ARG A 567 -18.35 -37.62 -3.12
C ARG A 567 -17.80 -38.05 -1.75
N ILE A 568 -18.37 -39.11 -1.16
CA ILE A 568 -17.89 -39.65 0.13
C ILE A 568 -16.54 -40.34 -0.05
N HIS A 569 -16.33 -41.00 -1.19
CA HIS A 569 -15.06 -41.61 -1.51
C HIS A 569 -13.96 -40.55 -1.74
N GLU A 570 -14.25 -39.43 -2.41
CA GLU A 570 -13.31 -38.30 -2.54
C GLU A 570 -12.92 -37.69 -1.19
N GLY A 571 -13.84 -37.62 -0.21
CA GLY A 571 -13.53 -37.24 1.18
C GLY A 571 -12.75 -38.30 1.97
N SER A 572 -12.85 -39.57 1.56
CA SER A 572 -12.16 -40.71 2.19
C SER A 572 -10.77 -41.02 1.61
N TYR A 573 -10.42 -40.46 0.43
CA TYR A 573 -9.22 -40.82 -0.34
C TYR A 573 -7.93 -40.11 0.13
N ASN A 574 -7.67 -40.12 1.43
CA ASN A 574 -6.40 -39.67 2.02
C ASN A 574 -5.90 -40.62 3.12
N GLY A 575 -5.91 -41.94 2.87
CA GLY A 575 -5.11 -42.91 3.62
C GLY A 575 -5.81 -44.22 4.00
N ARG A 576 -5.20 -45.33 3.54
CA ARG A 576 -5.39 -46.77 3.76
C ARG A 576 -6.37 -47.23 4.86
N THR A 577 -7.43 -47.93 4.46
CA THR A 577 -8.13 -48.90 5.35
C THR A 577 -8.60 -50.15 4.58
N GLY A 578 -8.27 -51.33 5.12
CA GLY A 578 -9.06 -52.57 5.06
C GLY A 578 -9.18 -53.34 3.74
N GLU A 579 -8.44 -54.45 3.62
CA GLU A 579 -8.36 -55.38 2.47
C GLU A 579 -9.66 -56.09 2.03
N SER A 580 -10.81 -55.93 2.69
CA SER A 580 -12.04 -56.66 2.33
C SER A 580 -13.00 -55.85 1.44
N GLY A 581 -13.04 -54.51 1.56
CA GLY A 581 -13.84 -53.63 0.68
C GLY A 581 -13.15 -53.30 -0.66
N LEU A 582 -11.81 -53.34 -0.67
CA LEU A 582 -10.97 -53.03 -1.83
C LEU A 582 -11.19 -53.99 -3.01
N LYS A 583 -11.47 -55.26 -2.77
CA LYS A 583 -11.61 -56.28 -3.84
C LYS A 583 -12.82 -56.06 -4.77
N SER A 584 -13.93 -55.53 -4.25
CA SER A 584 -15.12 -55.23 -5.06
C SER A 584 -14.92 -53.95 -5.91
N LEU A 585 -14.25 -52.95 -5.33
CA LEU A 585 -13.94 -51.67 -5.98
C LEU A 585 -12.82 -51.78 -7.02
N ILE A 586 -11.81 -52.64 -6.80
CA ILE A 586 -10.74 -52.95 -7.77
C ILE A 586 -11.31 -53.53 -9.07
N ASN A 587 -12.39 -54.34 -9.01
CA ASN A 587 -13.02 -54.88 -10.21
C ASN A 587 -13.84 -53.83 -10.98
N CYS A 588 -14.40 -52.80 -10.32
CA CYS A 588 -14.97 -51.64 -10.99
C CYS A 588 -13.88 -50.71 -11.60
N LEU A 589 -12.76 -50.53 -10.89
CA LEU A 589 -11.64 -49.68 -11.31
C LEU A 589 -10.86 -50.21 -12.52
N LYS A 590 -10.90 -51.51 -12.81
CA LYS A 590 -10.31 -52.09 -14.05
C LYS A 590 -10.87 -51.48 -15.34
N SER A 591 -12.11 -50.96 -15.33
CA SER A 591 -12.68 -50.23 -16.47
C SER A 591 -12.11 -48.81 -16.62
N VAL A 592 -11.68 -48.19 -15.52
CA VAL A 592 -11.06 -46.85 -15.48
C VAL A 592 -9.59 -46.94 -15.91
N PHE A 593 -8.87 -48.03 -15.58
CA PHE A 593 -7.47 -48.30 -15.97
C PHE A 593 -7.19 -48.22 -17.49
N LEU A 594 -8.19 -48.46 -18.33
CA LEU A 594 -8.08 -48.30 -19.79
C LEU A 594 -8.10 -46.82 -20.24
N SER A 595 -8.75 -45.94 -19.46
CA SER A 595 -8.78 -44.49 -19.66
C SER A 595 -7.47 -43.84 -19.16
N PHE A 596 -6.85 -44.39 -18.11
CA PHE A 596 -5.53 -43.97 -17.61
C PHE A 596 -4.42 -44.12 -18.66
N PHE A 597 -4.42 -45.22 -19.43
CA PHE A 597 -3.44 -45.44 -20.50
C PHE A 597 -3.61 -44.44 -21.66
N LYS A 598 -4.86 -44.10 -22.00
CA LYS A 598 -5.17 -43.10 -23.04
C LYS A 598 -4.77 -41.68 -22.61
N ALA A 599 -4.89 -41.32 -21.34
CA ALA A 599 -4.50 -40.01 -20.82
C ALA A 599 -2.97 -39.81 -20.85
N LEU A 600 -2.19 -40.81 -20.42
CA LEU A 600 -0.71 -40.77 -20.49
C LEU A 600 -0.20 -40.75 -21.93
N ALA A 601 -0.83 -41.52 -22.83
CA ALA A 601 -0.52 -41.47 -24.25
C ALA A 601 -0.90 -40.12 -24.90
N CYS A 602 -1.99 -39.50 -24.45
CA CYS A 602 -2.42 -38.17 -24.90
C CYS A 602 -1.44 -37.07 -24.45
N LEU A 603 -1.05 -37.05 -23.17
CA LEU A 603 -0.06 -36.10 -22.63
C LEU A 603 1.29 -36.20 -23.34
N SER A 604 1.76 -37.42 -23.59
CA SER A 604 3.01 -37.67 -24.33
C SER A 604 2.97 -37.16 -25.77
N ASN A 605 1.81 -37.24 -26.43
CA ASN A 605 1.62 -36.69 -27.77
C ASN A 605 1.46 -35.15 -27.75
N LEU A 606 0.81 -34.59 -26.72
CA LEU A 606 0.59 -33.15 -26.56
C LEU A 606 1.90 -32.38 -26.29
N LEU A 607 2.84 -32.97 -25.54
CA LEU A 607 4.21 -32.43 -25.36
C LEU A 607 4.95 -32.26 -26.69
N SER A 608 4.70 -33.14 -27.67
CA SER A 608 5.34 -33.05 -29.00
C SER A 608 4.70 -32.00 -29.92
N SER A 609 3.49 -31.54 -29.60
CA SER A 609 2.73 -30.55 -30.38
C SER A 609 2.53 -29.28 -29.56
N LYS A 610 3.41 -28.28 -29.67
CA LYS A 610 3.35 -26.93 -29.02
C LYS A 610 1.95 -26.57 -28.46
N CYS A 611 1.68 -26.99 -27.22
CA CYS A 611 0.36 -26.92 -26.58
C CYS A 611 0.30 -25.69 -25.66
N PRO A 612 -0.88 -25.11 -25.36
CA PRO A 612 -1.00 -24.04 -24.38
C PRO A 612 -0.53 -24.46 -22.98
N ASP A 613 0.26 -23.60 -22.31
CA ASP A 613 0.88 -23.86 -21.00
C ASP A 613 -0.12 -24.31 -19.91
N VAL A 614 -1.37 -23.87 -19.99
CA VAL A 614 -2.45 -24.26 -19.04
C VAL A 614 -2.71 -25.77 -19.06
N ILE A 615 -2.69 -26.40 -20.24
CA ILE A 615 -2.92 -27.85 -20.38
C ILE A 615 -1.69 -28.62 -19.87
N MET A 616 -0.50 -28.06 -20.07
CA MET A 616 0.77 -28.62 -19.61
C MET A 616 0.88 -28.58 -18.08
N LEU A 617 0.43 -27.50 -17.44
CA LEU A 617 0.36 -27.37 -15.99
C LEU A 617 -0.65 -28.35 -15.38
N SER A 618 -1.84 -28.51 -15.96
CA SER A 618 -2.79 -29.54 -15.53
C SER A 618 -2.25 -30.96 -15.71
N GLY A 619 -1.40 -31.17 -16.73
CA GLY A 619 -0.66 -32.41 -16.93
C GLY A 619 0.36 -32.68 -15.82
N LEU A 620 1.05 -31.65 -15.33
CA LEU A 620 1.98 -31.74 -14.20
C LEU A 620 1.23 -32.05 -12.89
N ASP A 621 0.12 -31.38 -12.61
CA ASP A 621 -0.72 -31.69 -11.43
C ASP A 621 -1.22 -33.14 -11.44
N PHE A 622 -1.60 -33.63 -12.64
CA PHE A 622 -1.94 -35.03 -12.84
C PHE A 622 -0.75 -35.95 -12.54
N LEU A 623 0.46 -35.64 -13.03
CA LEU A 623 1.67 -36.42 -12.75
C LEU A 623 2.05 -36.45 -11.26
N ALA A 624 1.92 -35.34 -10.53
CA ALA A 624 2.13 -35.31 -9.07
C ALA A 624 1.17 -36.27 -8.34
N SER A 625 -0.10 -36.32 -8.77
CA SER A 625 -1.10 -37.19 -8.15
C SER A 625 -0.79 -38.70 -8.32
N LEU A 626 0.00 -39.07 -9.34
CA LEU A 626 0.38 -40.46 -9.61
C LEU A 626 1.42 -41.00 -8.63
N GLY A 627 2.12 -40.15 -7.87
CA GLY A 627 3.09 -40.58 -6.87
C GLY A 627 2.47 -41.41 -5.74
N HIS A 628 1.18 -41.22 -5.46
CA HIS A 628 0.47 -41.94 -4.40
C HIS A 628 -0.02 -43.35 -4.79
N LEU A 629 0.14 -43.76 -6.06
CA LEU A 629 -0.42 -45.01 -6.59
C LEU A 629 0.64 -46.11 -6.70
N SER A 630 0.36 -47.29 -6.14
CA SER A 630 1.22 -48.48 -6.29
C SER A 630 0.98 -49.15 -7.65
N ILE A 631 1.71 -48.73 -8.67
CA ILE A 631 1.65 -49.31 -10.03
C ILE A 631 2.29 -50.71 -10.05
N PRO A 632 1.59 -51.76 -10.51
CA PRO A 632 2.18 -53.11 -10.67
C PRO A 632 3.26 -53.14 -11.76
N PRO A 633 4.35 -53.91 -11.59
CA PRO A 633 5.49 -53.95 -12.53
C PRO A 633 5.17 -54.60 -13.89
N GLU A 634 3.97 -55.18 -14.06
CA GLU A 634 3.55 -55.93 -15.24
C GLU A 634 3.04 -55.03 -16.40
N ILE A 635 3.02 -53.70 -16.23
CA ILE A 635 2.48 -52.74 -17.20
C ILE A 635 3.55 -51.72 -17.61
N GLU A 636 3.71 -51.45 -18.92
CA GLU A 636 4.65 -50.48 -19.55
C GLU A 636 4.39 -48.99 -19.20
N VAL A 637 3.93 -48.68 -17.98
CA VAL A 637 3.60 -47.31 -17.54
C VAL A 637 4.84 -46.60 -16.95
N LEU A 638 5.71 -47.33 -16.25
CA LEU A 638 6.89 -46.77 -15.59
C LEU A 638 7.88 -46.11 -16.56
N PRO A 639 8.26 -46.72 -17.70
CA PRO A 639 9.17 -46.08 -18.66
C PRO A 639 8.60 -44.80 -19.27
N ARG A 640 7.27 -44.73 -19.42
CA ARG A 640 6.59 -43.59 -20.01
C ARG A 640 6.47 -42.42 -19.04
N LEU A 641 6.28 -42.71 -17.75
CA LEU A 641 6.37 -41.70 -16.68
C LEU A 641 7.77 -41.09 -16.61
N CYS A 642 8.82 -41.92 -16.70
CA CYS A 642 10.20 -41.43 -16.76
C CYS A 642 10.38 -40.46 -17.94
N SER A 643 9.93 -40.86 -19.13
CA SER A 643 10.05 -40.01 -20.34
C SER A 643 9.29 -38.69 -20.25
N LEU A 644 8.15 -38.66 -19.56
CA LEU A 644 7.35 -37.45 -19.37
C LEU A 644 8.03 -36.49 -18.38
N PHE A 645 8.52 -36.98 -17.24
CA PHE A 645 9.27 -36.15 -16.31
C PHE A 645 10.57 -35.63 -16.91
N SER A 646 11.31 -36.44 -17.66
CA SER A 646 12.50 -35.97 -18.38
C SER A 646 12.16 -34.88 -19.39
N ALA A 647 11.04 -35.00 -20.12
CA ALA A 647 10.60 -33.98 -21.07
C ALA A 647 10.21 -32.67 -20.38
N PHE A 648 9.40 -32.73 -19.32
CA PHE A 648 8.98 -31.55 -18.56
C PHE A 648 10.14 -30.86 -17.82
N LEU A 649 11.09 -31.61 -17.30
CA LEU A 649 12.31 -31.06 -16.68
C LEU A 649 13.33 -30.54 -17.69
N SER A 650 13.09 -30.73 -19.00
CA SER A 650 13.92 -30.17 -20.08
C SER A 650 13.22 -29.01 -20.80
N GLU A 651 12.06 -28.57 -20.31
CA GLU A 651 11.30 -27.47 -20.90
C GLU A 651 11.98 -26.12 -20.71
N LYS A 652 11.99 -25.29 -21.75
CA LYS A 652 12.69 -24.00 -21.74
C LYS A 652 11.85 -22.86 -21.15
N THR A 653 10.56 -23.08 -20.95
CA THR A 653 9.65 -22.08 -20.38
C THR A 653 9.75 -22.12 -18.86
N TRP A 654 10.21 -21.02 -18.26
CA TRP A 654 10.53 -20.98 -16.82
C TRP A 654 9.37 -21.38 -15.89
N ILE A 655 8.11 -21.09 -16.25
CA ILE A 655 6.91 -21.44 -15.47
C ILE A 655 6.71 -22.96 -15.47
N LEU A 656 6.78 -23.59 -16.64
CA LEU A 656 6.62 -25.04 -16.78
C LEU A 656 7.80 -25.78 -16.14
N HIS A 657 9.01 -25.25 -16.28
CA HIS A 657 10.21 -25.80 -15.65
C HIS A 657 10.13 -25.73 -14.12
N GLN A 658 9.72 -24.59 -13.57
CA GLN A 658 9.53 -24.40 -12.12
C GLN A 658 8.46 -25.34 -11.56
N HIS A 659 7.30 -25.44 -12.23
CA HIS A 659 6.24 -26.37 -11.82
C HIS A 659 6.64 -27.83 -12.03
N ALA A 660 7.46 -28.15 -13.04
CA ALA A 660 8.00 -29.49 -13.23
C ALA A 660 8.96 -29.88 -12.10
N LEU A 661 9.83 -28.97 -11.65
CA LEU A 661 10.70 -29.18 -10.49
C LEU A 661 9.91 -29.41 -9.20
N GLU A 662 8.85 -28.62 -8.97
CA GLU A 662 7.96 -28.77 -7.81
C GLU A 662 7.17 -30.08 -7.84
N THR A 663 6.60 -30.41 -9.00
CA THR A 663 5.85 -31.66 -9.24
C THR A 663 6.74 -32.87 -9.09
N PHE A 664 7.97 -32.83 -9.63
CA PHE A 664 8.95 -33.90 -9.51
C PHE A 664 9.38 -34.09 -8.06
N SER A 665 9.57 -32.99 -7.31
CA SER A 665 9.85 -33.06 -5.87
C SER A 665 8.70 -33.72 -5.10
N LEU A 666 7.45 -33.31 -5.36
CA LEU A 666 6.25 -33.89 -4.74
C LEU A 666 6.08 -35.38 -5.10
N PHE A 667 6.33 -35.75 -6.34
CA PHE A 667 6.27 -37.14 -6.80
C PHE A 667 7.37 -37.99 -6.13
N ALA A 668 8.60 -37.50 -6.09
CA ALA A 668 9.74 -38.16 -5.45
C ALA A 668 9.56 -38.33 -3.93
N GLU A 669 8.84 -37.41 -3.29
CA GLU A 669 8.54 -37.47 -1.85
C GLU A 669 7.56 -38.58 -1.46
N VAL A 670 6.71 -39.04 -2.40
CA VAL A 670 5.59 -39.94 -2.06
C VAL A 670 5.60 -41.27 -2.82
N THR A 671 6.34 -41.38 -3.92
CA THR A 671 6.36 -42.57 -4.76
C THR A 671 7.03 -43.78 -4.09
N SER A 672 6.43 -44.97 -4.26
CA SER A 672 7.06 -46.25 -3.90
C SER A 672 7.99 -46.79 -5.01
N HIS A 673 8.14 -46.06 -6.12
CA HIS A 673 8.85 -46.50 -7.34
C HIS A 673 10.11 -45.67 -7.59
N GLU A 674 11.16 -45.91 -6.81
CA GLU A 674 12.45 -45.18 -6.87
C GLU A 674 13.14 -45.26 -8.25
N ALA A 675 12.85 -46.32 -9.03
CA ALA A 675 13.35 -46.48 -10.40
C ALA A 675 12.91 -45.32 -11.31
N VAL A 676 11.75 -44.70 -11.07
CA VAL A 676 11.27 -43.57 -11.88
C VAL A 676 12.08 -42.31 -11.60
N ILE A 677 12.48 -42.08 -10.35
CA ILE A 677 13.26 -40.90 -9.95
C ILE A 677 14.64 -40.93 -10.63
N SER A 678 15.32 -42.08 -10.53
CA SER A 678 16.65 -42.28 -11.11
C SER A 678 16.65 -42.26 -12.64
N GLN A 679 15.63 -42.85 -13.28
CA GLN A 679 15.54 -42.92 -14.73
C GLN A 679 14.98 -41.65 -15.39
N SER A 680 14.35 -40.73 -14.63
CA SER A 680 13.88 -39.43 -15.15
C SER A 680 15.01 -38.40 -15.26
N LEU A 681 16.11 -38.57 -14.53
CA LEU A 681 17.25 -37.65 -14.47
C LEU A 681 18.36 -38.09 -15.43
N THR A 682 18.09 -38.05 -16.73
CA THR A 682 18.99 -38.58 -17.78
C THR A 682 20.12 -37.64 -18.18
N SER A 683 20.04 -36.34 -17.87
CA SER A 683 21.06 -35.31 -18.17
C SER A 683 21.71 -34.80 -16.89
N ASP A 684 23.04 -34.65 -16.90
CA ASP A 684 23.80 -34.09 -15.77
C ASP A 684 23.43 -32.63 -15.47
N GLU A 685 22.98 -31.86 -16.47
CA GLU A 685 22.52 -30.47 -16.30
C GLU A 685 21.22 -30.41 -15.49
N VAL A 686 20.20 -31.18 -15.90
CA VAL A 686 18.91 -31.28 -15.19
C VAL A 686 19.10 -31.86 -13.79
N LYS A 687 20.00 -32.83 -13.63
CA LYS A 687 20.34 -33.41 -12.33
C LYS A 687 20.95 -32.35 -11.39
N ASN A 688 21.86 -31.51 -11.89
CA ASN A 688 22.45 -30.44 -11.10
C ASN A 688 21.43 -29.35 -10.76
N GLU A 689 20.50 -29.01 -11.66
CA GLU A 689 19.41 -28.07 -11.41
C GLU A 689 18.42 -28.59 -10.35
N VAL A 690 18.00 -29.84 -10.46
CA VAL A 690 17.13 -30.50 -9.47
C VAL A 690 17.82 -30.58 -8.11
N VAL A 691 19.11 -30.93 -8.07
CA VAL A 691 19.91 -30.96 -6.83
C VAL A 691 20.07 -29.56 -6.24
N SER A 692 20.32 -28.53 -7.05
CA SER A 692 20.40 -27.13 -6.62
C SER A 692 19.07 -26.64 -6.05
N PHE A 693 17.96 -26.97 -6.72
CA PHE A 693 16.61 -26.67 -6.27
C PHE A 693 16.28 -27.34 -4.93
N LEU A 694 16.57 -28.64 -4.78
CA LEU A 694 16.34 -29.41 -3.55
C LEU A 694 17.26 -28.98 -2.39
N SER A 695 18.51 -28.59 -2.70
CA SER A 695 19.49 -28.13 -1.69
C SER A 695 19.31 -26.66 -1.28
N LYS A 696 18.43 -25.91 -1.96
CA LYS A 696 18.13 -24.50 -1.67
C LYS A 696 19.38 -23.60 -1.63
N THR A 697 20.36 -23.86 -2.49
CA THR A 697 21.53 -22.99 -2.64
C THR A 697 21.08 -21.64 -3.23
N LEU A 698 20.76 -20.69 -2.35
CA LEU A 698 20.59 -19.29 -2.70
C LEU A 698 21.97 -18.69 -2.97
N ASN A 699 22.23 -18.35 -4.23
CA ASN A 699 23.38 -17.53 -4.60
C ASN A 699 23.31 -16.18 -3.87
N VAL A 700 24.43 -15.86 -3.22
CA VAL A 700 24.96 -14.57 -2.76
C VAL A 700 23.95 -13.46 -2.44
N GLN A 701 23.98 -13.03 -1.18
CA GLN A 701 23.34 -11.85 -0.64
C GLN A 701 23.79 -10.59 -1.42
N GLU A 702 22.99 -10.13 -2.38
CA GLU A 702 23.19 -8.86 -3.08
C GLU A 702 23.07 -7.68 -2.10
N THR A 703 23.88 -6.65 -2.27
CA THR A 703 23.73 -5.37 -1.58
C THR A 703 22.53 -4.59 -2.15
N ASP A 704 21.85 -3.83 -1.28
CA ASP A 704 20.61 -3.10 -1.63
C ASP A 704 20.75 -2.23 -2.90
N ASP A 705 21.92 -1.60 -3.09
CA ASP A 705 22.19 -0.74 -4.25
C ASP A 705 22.27 -1.49 -5.58
N VAL A 706 22.83 -2.70 -5.58
CA VAL A 706 22.96 -3.54 -6.79
C VAL A 706 21.61 -4.18 -7.14
N CYS A 707 20.83 -4.54 -6.12
CA CYS A 707 19.45 -5.00 -6.28
C CYS A 707 18.58 -3.92 -6.93
N ILE A 708 18.68 -2.66 -6.48
CA ILE A 708 17.92 -1.54 -7.03
C ILE A 708 18.29 -1.27 -8.51
N GLU A 709 19.57 -1.30 -8.88
CA GLU A 709 20.00 -1.10 -10.27
C GLU A 709 19.57 -2.25 -11.19
N ARG A 710 19.64 -3.50 -10.71
CA ARG A 710 19.13 -4.67 -11.44
C ARG A 710 17.62 -4.58 -11.66
N LEU A 711 16.86 -4.18 -10.64
CA LEU A 711 15.41 -4.00 -10.73
C LEU A 711 15.01 -2.86 -11.68
N LYS A 712 15.79 -1.78 -11.78
CA LYS A 712 15.60 -0.73 -12.78
C LYS A 712 15.82 -1.24 -14.20
N LEU A 713 16.78 -2.15 -14.40
CA LEU A 713 17.08 -2.79 -15.69
C LEU A 713 16.02 -3.86 -16.08
N GLU A 714 15.52 -4.61 -15.11
CA GLU A 714 14.48 -5.64 -15.28
C GLU A 714 13.06 -5.03 -15.40
N ARG A 715 12.88 -3.73 -15.14
CA ARG A 715 11.61 -2.99 -15.19
C ARG A 715 10.84 -3.20 -16.50
N SER A 716 11.51 -3.11 -17.65
CA SER A 716 10.87 -3.25 -18.97
C SER A 716 10.35 -4.67 -19.22
N ILE A 717 11.04 -5.67 -18.67
CA ILE A 717 10.67 -7.09 -18.76
C ILE A 717 9.46 -7.36 -17.85
N TYR A 718 9.45 -6.79 -16.64
CA TYR A 718 8.33 -6.86 -15.70
C TYR A 718 7.06 -6.16 -16.22
N GLU A 719 7.18 -4.98 -16.83
CA GLU A 719 6.06 -4.26 -17.44
C GLU A 719 5.45 -5.06 -18.61
N THR A 720 6.29 -5.64 -19.47
CA THR A 720 5.86 -6.52 -20.57
C THR A 720 5.20 -7.82 -20.05
N HIS A 721 5.66 -8.35 -18.91
CA HIS A 721 5.08 -9.53 -18.27
C HIS A 721 3.74 -9.22 -17.57
N ARG A 722 3.61 -8.04 -16.95
CA ARG A 722 2.38 -7.55 -16.32
C ARG A 722 1.23 -7.41 -17.32
N GLU A 723 1.50 -6.80 -18.48
CA GLU A 723 0.50 -6.66 -19.56
C GLU A 723 0.02 -8.03 -20.07
N ARG A 724 0.91 -9.03 -20.12
CA ARG A 724 0.56 -10.42 -20.49
C ARG A 724 -0.25 -11.16 -19.44
N LEU A 725 0.00 -10.91 -18.15
CA LEU A 725 -0.72 -11.53 -17.03
C LEU A 725 -2.14 -10.97 -16.87
N GLU A 726 -2.40 -9.69 -17.19
CA GLU A 726 -3.77 -9.16 -17.15
C GLU A 726 -4.69 -9.76 -18.23
N THR A 727 -4.12 -10.37 -19.28
CA THR A 727 -4.88 -11.08 -20.32
C THR A 727 -5.26 -12.52 -19.94
N TYR A 728 -4.60 -13.10 -18.94
CA TYR A 728 -4.83 -14.47 -18.48
C TYR A 728 -5.05 -14.47 -16.98
N LYS A 729 -6.29 -14.78 -16.53
CA LYS A 729 -6.61 -15.00 -15.11
C LYS A 729 -5.59 -15.98 -14.49
N THR A 730 -4.60 -15.48 -13.76
CA THR A 730 -3.53 -16.32 -13.21
C THR A 730 -3.72 -16.69 -11.74
N PHE A 731 -3.38 -17.96 -11.49
CA PHE A 731 -3.16 -18.63 -10.21
C PHE A 731 -1.96 -18.04 -9.45
N PRO A 732 -1.90 -18.20 -8.11
CA PRO A 732 -0.80 -17.68 -7.31
C PRO A 732 0.34 -18.71 -7.09
N LEU A 733 1.56 -18.30 -7.47
CA LEU A 733 2.85 -18.81 -7.00
C LEU A 733 3.17 -18.26 -5.59
N GLN A 734 3.59 -19.12 -4.66
CA GLN A 734 4.57 -18.76 -3.60
C GLN A 734 5.18 -19.99 -2.90
N PRO A 735 6.43 -19.87 -2.38
CA PRO A 735 7.27 -20.97 -1.91
C PRO A 735 6.94 -21.42 -0.48
N CYS A 736 7.12 -22.72 -0.21
CA CYS A 736 6.88 -23.33 1.10
C CYS A 736 8.00 -23.07 2.13
N SER A 737 7.57 -22.95 3.39
CA SER A 737 8.38 -22.83 4.60
C SER A 737 9.26 -24.06 4.90
N LYS A 738 10.33 -23.85 5.67
CA LYS A 738 11.30 -24.88 6.14
C LYS A 738 10.62 -26.09 6.81
N ARG A 739 11.20 -27.26 6.51
CA ARG A 739 10.90 -28.62 7.00
C ARG A 739 10.78 -28.69 8.54
N ALA A 740 9.72 -29.33 9.03
CA ALA A 740 9.81 -30.13 10.25
C ALA A 740 10.18 -31.57 9.83
N ARG A 741 11.23 -32.12 10.45
CA ARG A 741 11.73 -33.47 10.18
C ARG A 741 10.62 -34.48 10.47
N GLN A 742 10.30 -35.36 9.51
CA GLN A 742 9.52 -36.57 9.79
C GLN A 742 10.19 -37.34 10.93
N GLN A 743 9.39 -37.90 11.83
CA GLN A 743 9.85 -38.75 12.92
C GLN A 743 10.85 -39.78 12.36
N THR A 744 12.04 -39.81 12.94
CA THR A 744 13.10 -40.75 12.61
C THR A 744 12.60 -42.17 12.86
N ASN A 745 12.73 -43.06 11.87
CA ASN A 745 12.59 -44.51 12.07
C ASN A 745 13.37 -44.90 13.33
N GLU A 746 12.78 -45.73 14.19
CA GLU A 746 13.39 -46.18 15.45
C GLU A 746 14.81 -46.74 15.21
N GLU A 747 15.06 -47.37 14.06
CA GLU A 747 16.38 -47.84 13.61
C GLU A 747 17.43 -46.72 13.44
N GLN A 748 17.04 -45.53 12.97
CA GLN A 748 17.96 -44.40 12.81
C GLN A 748 18.33 -43.75 14.14
N GLU A 749 17.47 -43.86 15.16
CA GLU A 749 17.83 -43.42 16.52
C GLU A 749 18.84 -44.38 17.14
N PHE A 750 18.66 -45.70 16.99
CA PHE A 750 19.66 -46.70 17.43
C PHE A 750 21.01 -46.48 16.73
N GLU A 751 21.02 -46.30 15.40
CA GLU A 751 22.23 -46.00 14.62
C GLU A 751 22.92 -44.72 15.13
N LYS A 752 22.16 -43.66 15.38
CA LYS A 752 22.69 -42.37 15.87
C LYS A 752 23.29 -42.49 17.28
N TYR A 753 22.64 -43.21 18.19
CA TYR A 753 23.17 -43.42 19.54
C TYR A 753 24.41 -44.33 19.52
N LEU A 754 24.45 -45.33 18.65
CA LEU A 754 25.63 -46.19 18.47
C LEU A 754 26.81 -45.41 17.85
N GLN A 755 26.58 -44.60 16.82
CA GLN A 755 27.63 -43.76 16.21
C GLN A 755 28.18 -42.74 17.20
N ALA A 756 27.34 -42.15 18.05
CA ALA A 756 27.79 -41.24 19.11
C ALA A 756 28.61 -41.97 20.19
N ALA A 757 28.19 -43.18 20.60
CA ALA A 757 28.93 -43.99 21.55
C ALA A 757 30.30 -44.41 20.99
N GLU A 758 30.36 -44.84 19.72
CA GLU A 758 31.58 -45.22 19.04
C GLU A 758 32.56 -44.04 18.88
N SER A 759 32.05 -42.88 18.47
CA SER A 759 32.85 -41.65 18.34
C SER A 759 33.47 -41.23 19.68
N ASN A 760 32.69 -41.27 20.77
CA ASN A 760 33.17 -40.92 22.11
C ASN A 760 34.19 -41.93 22.66
N LEU A 761 34.02 -43.23 22.36
CA LEU A 761 35.01 -44.26 22.73
C LEU A 761 36.32 -44.11 21.95
N LYS A 762 36.25 -43.78 20.65
CA LYS A 762 37.44 -43.45 19.84
C LYS A 762 38.15 -42.21 20.37
N ALA A 763 37.40 -41.17 20.77
CA ALA A 763 37.97 -39.97 21.38
C ALA A 763 38.69 -40.28 22.72
N LEU A 764 38.09 -41.11 23.58
CA LEU A 764 38.70 -41.62 24.80
C LEU A 764 39.96 -42.44 24.53
N GLN A 765 39.97 -43.25 23.47
CA GLN A 765 41.14 -44.03 23.05
C GLN A 765 42.28 -43.10 22.62
N THR A 766 42.02 -42.10 21.78
CA THR A 766 43.04 -41.10 21.40
C THR A 766 43.54 -40.28 22.59
N LEU A 767 42.70 -39.99 23.59
CA LEU A 767 43.12 -39.33 24.85
C LEU A 767 43.99 -40.24 25.71
N SER A 768 43.73 -41.55 25.70
CA SER A 768 44.51 -42.55 26.42
C SER A 768 45.89 -42.82 25.83
N GLU A 769 46.06 -42.58 24.52
CA GLU A 769 47.36 -42.67 23.83
C GLU A 769 48.27 -41.47 24.14
N GLN A 770 47.70 -40.34 24.58
CA GLN A 770 48.43 -39.11 24.86
C GLN A 770 48.75 -38.88 26.35
N LYS A 771 48.02 -39.52 27.28
CA LYS A 771 48.20 -39.38 28.74
C LYS A 771 47.91 -40.70 29.48
N PRO A 772 48.57 -40.98 30.63
CA PRO A 772 48.27 -42.17 31.43
C PRO A 772 46.81 -42.12 31.93
N ILE A 773 46.09 -43.22 31.72
CA ILE A 773 44.66 -43.32 32.04
C ILE A 773 44.47 -43.25 33.57
N PRO A 774 43.68 -42.31 34.10
CA PRO A 774 43.37 -42.26 35.53
C PRO A 774 42.58 -43.50 36.00
N ASP A 775 42.87 -44.00 37.20
CA ASP A 775 42.27 -45.25 37.74
C ASP A 775 40.74 -45.24 37.85
N TRP A 776 40.13 -44.06 37.98
CA TRP A 776 38.67 -43.92 38.00
C TRP A 776 38.05 -44.12 36.61
N VAL A 777 38.78 -43.83 35.52
CA VAL A 777 38.30 -44.01 34.14
C VAL A 777 38.24 -45.50 33.81
N THR A 778 39.27 -46.26 34.20
CA THR A 778 39.27 -47.73 34.05
C THR A 778 38.21 -48.39 34.92
N ALA A 779 37.94 -47.89 36.13
CA ALA A 779 36.83 -48.35 36.96
C ALA A 779 35.47 -48.10 36.27
N ARG A 780 35.28 -46.93 35.65
CA ARG A 780 34.01 -46.57 34.99
C ARG A 780 33.78 -47.27 33.65
N LEU A 781 34.83 -47.55 32.88
CA LEU A 781 34.77 -48.40 31.70
C LEU A 781 34.38 -49.85 32.06
N ARG A 782 34.86 -50.35 33.20
CA ARG A 782 34.51 -51.69 33.71
C ARG A 782 33.04 -51.79 34.12
N GLU A 783 32.44 -50.67 34.55
CA GLU A 783 31.00 -50.56 34.86
C GLU A 783 30.10 -50.40 33.62
N LEU A 784 30.62 -49.87 32.51
CA LEU A 784 29.88 -49.79 31.24
C LEU A 784 29.76 -51.15 30.53
N HIS A 785 30.73 -52.05 30.75
CA HIS A 785 30.74 -53.39 30.16
C HIS A 785 29.45 -54.21 30.44
N PRO A 786 28.94 -54.33 31.68
CA PRO A 786 27.70 -55.06 31.94
C PRO A 786 26.44 -54.41 31.34
N LEU A 787 26.42 -53.09 31.12
CA LEU A 787 25.33 -52.39 30.42
C LEU A 787 25.26 -52.78 28.95
N ILE A 788 26.42 -52.88 28.28
CA ILE A 788 26.52 -53.35 26.89
C ILE A 788 26.07 -54.81 26.78
N THR A 789 26.48 -55.67 27.73
CA THR A 789 26.04 -57.08 27.77
C THR A 789 24.52 -57.19 27.93
N LYS A 790 23.91 -56.33 28.75
CA LYS A 790 22.47 -56.33 29.01
C LYS A 790 21.64 -55.92 27.78
N ILE A 791 22.15 -54.98 26.98
CA ILE A 791 21.55 -54.56 25.70
C ILE A 791 21.60 -55.71 24.69
N ASN A 792 22.71 -56.45 24.62
CA ASN A 792 22.84 -57.60 23.72
C ASN A 792 21.94 -58.80 24.09
N THR A 793 21.58 -58.95 25.36
CA THR A 793 20.69 -60.05 25.83
C THR A 793 19.19 -59.74 25.73
N ALA A 794 18.79 -58.55 25.30
CA ALA A 794 17.40 -58.10 25.28
C ALA A 794 16.62 -58.42 23.98
N LEU A 795 17.20 -59.15 23.02
CA LEU A 795 16.48 -59.60 21.82
C LEU A 795 15.54 -60.79 22.15
N PRO A 796 14.24 -60.74 21.84
CA PRO A 796 13.41 -61.94 21.81
C PRO A 796 13.82 -62.84 20.62
N PRO A 797 13.63 -64.17 20.72
CA PRO A 797 14.01 -65.11 19.67
C PRO A 797 13.22 -64.85 18.37
N GLN A 798 13.90 -64.99 17.23
CA GLN A 798 13.33 -64.87 15.90
C GLN A 798 12.20 -65.90 15.67
N THR A 799 11.00 -65.42 15.33
CA THR A 799 9.95 -66.15 14.59
C THR A 799 9.29 -65.21 13.61
#